data_AF-A0A395NE87-F1
#
_entry.id   AF-A0A395NE87-F1
#
_cell.length_a   1.000
_cell.length_b   1.000
_cell.length_c   1.000
_cell.angle_alpha   90.00
_cell.angle_beta   90.00
_cell.angle_gamma   90.00
#
_symmetry.space_group_name_H-M   'P 1'
#
loop_
_entity.id
_entity.type
_entity.pdbx_description
1 polymer ?
#
loop_
_entity_poly.entity_id
_entity_poly.type
_entity_poly.pdbx_seq_one_letter_code
_entity_poly.pdbx_strand_id
1 'polypeptide(L)'
;MASPDRQDGPYVLQPWVDSVPLSADGSEDDIKINCVEYFDGNLYVGTSAAELLHFVSIPPDPSDRTGRPVFIPASRLSPAFAENTTSRPGVQQILLLPRVGKACILCNGTVTFYSLPELSPVFGTKQVKNCGWIGGVDLNEAGSGDNVTNTGETVTILLSLNRRIQVVKIDEDVRAIKNIDFAGSTLSVRRDSIACVADSKTYALIDVNRQLKIPLMNISSLEENPASAEFGHVLNIAKDASKSGIPRSASSSQTRPQSSSQGHSRSASLGTGATPGDSQTLDPRAASPRPPASQTLSPPGQPSSPRPPEEHRSTPPPADKPLPAPPPSSSPAPRPTAGLLKPHISSPTSEEFLLVMGTSPSDPGVGMFINLDGDPTRPTITFDIFPEQVVIDGNSSDATSSEDEDGYVFASMTKDVNGVSRSGIEIQSWSAGNEAHPEKQWLEAENSDLSGIYGIRTVTSSQEAQSDDVVEKLSMKKFIPFPSSAESDPPTTGTLKPSDSRTALSIERLSKERELFERDLDSQDGEALPEGWEATRTVEGEEFARRLAKSKTRVAVWRGNCIWWAVRNPLIVQLDKRLEAAHLAAHSDQQDIDKRAIIMVLSAIRDRDAKTELEFTTFGYIQQKAGVILLINLLLSAPDREFSDDELAALQEVLVESKLDPRVVLSLIPGVRNEIIEGRRGIWIYGGVKEFPEAFLASPLFQTLSQGGIRGLQLKTLHFLRRYLQAWRKMKGFGSVSVEAEVFRTVDAALLLVLLELDRHSPKGLGRGGAIRAELGALVDGGMDCFDRAIGLLESYHRFFALSRLYQSRKMSADVLATWKRVLEGEEDDAQELVDGEQKIREYLSKISNQALVQEYGLWLANRNPKLGVQVFAEDKGKAPKFEPAKAVELLRAEAPAAVKYYLEHLVFDKGYETYVNELISYYLEIVIDDLKVPASRDRVLAAYDAYRALQSPKPTYRHFLTENAPEDDEVWQSRLRLLQLLGGPHEYDIAAIRERTDNLSGDLLVPETIILAGRERKHEDALRLLVHKLGDYDTAVSYCLRGGATIYSPIQGRRDSIPETEQQRRLFQVVFREFLSIDDVSDRVEQTSALLDRFSGWFDIDDVLALIPDRWSVDIVAGFLIGALRKLVQEKNEAMMKRALSGTENLRVSYDLVVKIEEKGPRIEEAPSQE
;
A
#
# COMPACT_ATOMS: atom_id res chain seq x y z
N MET A 1 -4.16 21.92 -38.26
CA MET A 1 -4.30 20.50 -37.86
C MET A 1 -3.23 19.74 -38.61
N ALA A 2 -2.27 19.13 -37.91
CA ALA A 2 -1.43 18.13 -38.53
C ALA A 2 -2.33 16.95 -38.95
N SER A 3 -2.03 16.29 -40.06
CA SER A 3 -2.60 14.96 -40.31
C SER A 3 -2.16 14.06 -39.16
N PRO A 4 -3.08 13.34 -38.48
CA PRO A 4 -2.65 12.31 -37.53
C PRO A 4 -1.76 11.32 -38.27
N ASP A 5 -0.71 10.82 -37.60
CA ASP A 5 0.16 9.85 -38.24
C ASP A 5 -0.67 8.61 -38.60
N ARG A 6 -0.44 8.08 -39.81
CA ARG A 6 -1.34 7.13 -40.48
C ARG A 6 -1.49 5.77 -39.75
N GLN A 7 -0.81 5.60 -38.61
CA GLN A 7 -0.72 4.38 -37.82
C GLN A 7 -1.32 4.51 -36.39
N ASP A 8 -1.97 5.63 -36.05
CA ASP A 8 -2.46 5.92 -34.69
C ASP A 8 -3.88 5.42 -34.35
N GLY A 9 -4.62 4.93 -35.36
CA GLY A 9 -6.02 4.53 -35.22
C GLY A 9 -6.26 3.02 -35.14
N PRO A 10 -7.51 2.57 -34.90
CA PRO A 10 -7.88 1.18 -34.61
C PRO A 10 -7.53 0.13 -35.68
N TYR A 11 -7.25 0.51 -36.93
CA TYR A 11 -6.79 -0.43 -37.97
C TYR A 11 -5.62 0.12 -38.78
N VAL A 12 -4.80 -0.82 -39.28
CA VAL A 12 -3.70 -0.60 -40.22
C VAL A 12 -3.85 -1.58 -41.40
N LEU A 13 -3.45 -1.14 -42.61
CA LEU A 13 -3.40 -2.00 -43.78
C LEU A 13 -2.06 -2.75 -43.82
N GLN A 14 -2.09 -4.06 -43.57
CA GLN A 14 -0.92 -4.92 -43.75
C GLN A 14 -0.88 -5.46 -45.19
N PRO A 15 0.22 -5.25 -45.96
CA PRO A 15 0.35 -5.81 -47.30
C PRO A 15 0.21 -7.34 -47.29
N TRP A 16 -0.62 -7.84 -48.21
CA TRP A 16 -0.92 -9.27 -48.32
C TRP A 16 -0.48 -9.84 -49.67
N VAL A 17 -0.82 -9.17 -50.78
CA VAL A 17 -0.29 -9.44 -52.12
C VAL A 17 0.03 -8.11 -52.80
N ASP A 18 1.32 -7.82 -52.96
CA ASP A 18 1.80 -6.51 -53.45
C ASP A 18 1.49 -6.28 -54.93
N SER A 19 1.45 -7.34 -55.75
CA SER A 19 1.08 -7.24 -57.16
C SER A 19 0.46 -8.54 -57.68
N VAL A 20 -0.86 -8.53 -57.86
CA VAL A 20 -1.60 -9.59 -58.56
C VAL A 20 -1.34 -9.50 -60.09
N PRO A 21 -0.97 -10.59 -60.79
CA PRO A 21 -0.79 -10.61 -62.24
C PRO A 21 -2.13 -10.57 -63.00
N LEU A 22 -2.72 -9.37 -63.11
CA LEU A 22 -4.07 -9.16 -63.66
C LEU A 22 -4.22 -9.48 -65.15
N SER A 23 -3.14 -9.42 -65.94
CA SER A 23 -3.09 -9.85 -67.34
C SER A 23 -2.20 -11.09 -67.50
N ALA A 24 -2.47 -11.91 -68.51
CA ALA A 24 -1.59 -13.03 -68.90
C ALA A 24 -0.41 -12.56 -69.78
N ASP A 25 -0.64 -11.54 -70.61
CA ASP A 25 0.33 -11.00 -71.58
C ASP A 25 1.00 -9.69 -71.11
N GLY A 26 0.55 -9.14 -69.98
CA GLY A 26 1.18 -8.00 -69.30
C GLY A 26 0.86 -6.60 -69.84
N SER A 27 -0.17 -6.47 -70.70
CA SER A 27 -0.40 -5.25 -71.49
C SER A 27 -1.79 -4.60 -71.36
N GLU A 28 -2.52 -4.78 -70.25
CA GLU A 28 -3.83 -4.15 -70.04
C GLU A 28 -3.95 -3.49 -68.65
N ASP A 29 -3.78 -2.16 -68.61
CA ASP A 29 -3.90 -1.33 -67.39
C ASP A 29 -5.37 -1.13 -66.91
N ASP A 30 -6.37 -1.58 -67.69
CA ASP A 30 -7.81 -1.39 -67.40
C ASP A 30 -8.46 -2.63 -66.75
N ILE A 31 -7.72 -3.73 -66.57
CA ILE A 31 -8.20 -4.88 -65.80
C ILE A 31 -8.17 -4.53 -64.30
N LYS A 32 -9.30 -4.71 -63.62
CA LYS A 32 -9.44 -4.48 -62.17
C LYS A 32 -9.92 -5.72 -61.43
N ILE A 33 -9.60 -5.78 -60.14
CA ILE A 33 -10.14 -6.77 -59.20
C ILE A 33 -11.57 -6.35 -58.81
N ASN A 34 -12.54 -7.23 -59.08
CA ASN A 34 -13.95 -7.02 -58.72
C ASN A 34 -14.28 -7.59 -57.33
N CYS A 35 -13.74 -8.77 -56.99
CA CYS A 35 -13.99 -9.43 -55.72
C CYS A 35 -12.82 -10.34 -55.30
N VAL A 36 -12.65 -10.49 -53.99
CA VAL A 36 -11.63 -11.33 -53.35
C VAL A 36 -12.32 -12.23 -52.33
N GLU A 37 -11.90 -13.50 -52.24
CA GLU A 37 -12.33 -14.45 -51.22
C GLU A 37 -11.14 -15.28 -50.71
N TYR A 38 -11.25 -15.78 -49.48
CA TYR A 38 -10.17 -16.52 -48.81
C TYR A 38 -10.70 -17.70 -48.00
N PHE A 39 -10.15 -18.89 -48.26
CA PHE A 39 -10.48 -20.11 -47.53
C PHE A 39 -9.28 -21.04 -47.40
N ASP A 40 -8.90 -21.33 -46.15
CA ASP A 40 -7.95 -22.38 -45.78
C ASP A 40 -6.63 -22.32 -46.57
N GLY A 41 -5.94 -21.18 -46.51
CA GLY A 41 -4.70 -20.94 -47.27
C GLY A 41 -4.89 -20.65 -48.76
N ASN A 42 -6.11 -20.71 -49.32
CA ASN A 42 -6.37 -20.47 -50.73
C ASN A 42 -7.04 -19.09 -50.94
N LEU A 43 -6.42 -18.26 -51.77
CA LEU A 43 -6.87 -16.92 -52.16
C LEU A 43 -7.46 -16.96 -53.57
N TYR A 44 -8.71 -16.50 -53.70
CA TYR A 44 -9.46 -16.45 -54.96
C TYR A 44 -9.76 -15.00 -55.35
N VAL A 45 -9.37 -14.61 -56.56
CA VAL A 45 -9.50 -13.24 -57.06
C VAL A 45 -10.30 -13.24 -58.37
N GLY A 46 -11.43 -12.56 -58.39
CA GLY A 46 -12.27 -12.39 -59.58
C GLY A 46 -11.99 -11.07 -60.29
N THR A 47 -11.70 -11.11 -61.59
CA THR A 47 -11.34 -9.92 -62.38
C THR A 47 -12.48 -9.44 -63.30
N SER A 48 -12.38 -8.18 -63.74
CA SER A 48 -13.24 -7.61 -64.79
C SER A 48 -13.09 -8.30 -66.15
N ALA A 49 -11.95 -8.94 -66.42
CA ALA A 49 -11.68 -9.69 -67.66
C ALA A 49 -12.41 -11.05 -67.75
N ALA A 50 -13.33 -11.35 -66.82
CA ALA A 50 -13.99 -12.65 -66.67
C ALA A 50 -13.00 -13.80 -66.35
N GLU A 51 -11.91 -13.48 -65.65
CA GLU A 51 -10.96 -14.47 -65.13
C GLU A 51 -11.11 -14.63 -63.61
N LEU A 52 -10.75 -15.83 -63.17
CA LEU A 52 -10.66 -16.24 -61.79
C LEU A 52 -9.23 -16.71 -61.53
N LEU A 53 -8.51 -15.96 -60.70
CA LEU A 53 -7.14 -16.28 -60.30
C LEU A 53 -7.18 -16.98 -58.94
N HIS A 54 -6.41 -18.05 -58.81
CA HIS A 54 -6.30 -18.85 -57.60
C HIS A 54 -4.83 -18.89 -57.16
N PHE A 55 -4.58 -18.52 -55.91
CA PHE A 55 -3.27 -18.52 -55.29
C PHE A 55 -3.28 -19.39 -54.03
N VAL A 56 -2.21 -20.15 -53.82
CA VAL A 56 -2.02 -20.99 -52.62
C VAL A 56 -0.97 -20.34 -51.72
N SER A 57 -1.31 -20.23 -50.44
CA SER A 57 -0.43 -19.78 -49.36
C SER A 57 0.61 -20.85 -49.04
N ILE A 58 1.89 -20.51 -49.16
CA ILE A 58 2.98 -21.28 -48.58
C ILE A 58 3.27 -20.66 -47.20
N PRO A 59 3.11 -21.40 -46.09
CA PRO A 59 3.50 -20.90 -44.77
C PRO A 59 5.02 -20.64 -44.73
N PRO A 60 5.47 -19.67 -43.92
CA PRO A 60 6.89 -19.40 -43.75
C PRO A 60 7.64 -20.63 -43.21
N ASP A 61 8.96 -20.66 -43.44
CA ASP A 61 9.83 -21.68 -42.82
C ASP A 61 9.70 -21.59 -41.28
N PRO A 62 9.50 -22.69 -40.54
CA PRO A 62 9.40 -22.66 -39.09
C PRO A 62 10.64 -22.11 -38.37
N SER A 63 11.78 -22.00 -39.05
CA SER A 63 12.98 -21.31 -38.56
C SER A 63 12.96 -19.79 -38.82
N ASP A 64 12.22 -19.31 -39.84
CA ASP A 64 11.98 -17.88 -40.06
C ASP A 64 10.80 -17.41 -39.19
N ARG A 65 11.15 -17.05 -37.95
CA ARG A 65 10.22 -16.53 -36.93
C ARG A 65 9.53 -15.20 -37.31
N THR A 66 9.90 -14.57 -38.42
CA THR A 66 9.36 -13.30 -38.95
C THR A 66 8.73 -13.45 -40.34
N GLY A 67 8.79 -14.64 -40.93
CA GLY A 67 8.35 -14.87 -42.29
C GLY A 67 6.84 -14.64 -42.47
N ARG A 68 6.47 -13.95 -43.55
CA ARG A 68 5.07 -13.84 -43.96
C ARG A 68 4.71 -14.99 -44.91
N PRO A 69 3.45 -15.48 -44.92
CA PRO A 69 3.02 -16.48 -45.90
C PRO A 69 3.16 -15.94 -47.32
N VAL A 70 3.75 -16.73 -48.22
CA VAL A 70 4.01 -16.36 -49.61
C VAL A 70 2.94 -16.97 -50.51
N PHE A 71 2.25 -16.15 -51.30
CA PHE A 71 1.19 -16.60 -52.19
C PHE A 71 1.74 -16.92 -53.59
N ILE A 72 1.64 -18.19 -53.99
CA ILE A 72 2.04 -18.64 -55.34
C ILE A 72 0.81 -18.81 -56.23
N PRO A 73 0.86 -18.44 -57.53
CA PRO A 73 -0.23 -18.67 -58.46
C PRO A 73 -0.40 -20.17 -58.73
N ALA A 74 -1.60 -20.69 -58.51
CA ALA A 74 -1.94 -22.11 -58.66
C ALA A 74 -2.78 -22.37 -59.92
N SER A 75 -3.80 -21.56 -60.20
CA SER A 75 -4.58 -21.66 -61.45
C SER A 75 -5.17 -20.32 -61.90
N ARG A 76 -5.41 -20.22 -63.22
CA ARG A 76 -6.11 -19.12 -63.90
C ARG A 76 -7.23 -19.75 -64.73
N LEU A 77 -8.47 -19.43 -64.42
CA LEU A 77 -9.67 -20.05 -65.00
C LEU A 77 -10.58 -18.97 -65.60
N SER A 78 -11.27 -19.29 -66.69
CA SER A 78 -12.31 -18.42 -67.27
C SER A 78 -13.68 -19.09 -67.05
N PRO A 79 -14.49 -18.63 -66.06
CA PRO A 79 -15.79 -19.24 -65.78
C PRO A 79 -16.73 -19.19 -66.99
N ALA A 80 -17.41 -20.29 -67.29
CA ALA A 80 -18.33 -20.36 -68.42
C ALA A 80 -19.58 -19.50 -68.18
N PHE A 81 -19.89 -18.59 -69.11
CA PHE A 81 -21.06 -17.70 -69.04
C PHE A 81 -21.90 -17.75 -70.33
N ALA A 82 -23.15 -17.30 -70.27
CA ALA A 82 -24.03 -17.23 -71.43
C ALA A 82 -23.71 -15.99 -72.28
N GLU A 83 -23.46 -16.16 -73.59
CA GLU A 83 -23.03 -15.08 -74.50
C GLU A 83 -24.05 -13.94 -74.70
N ASN A 84 -25.32 -14.16 -74.34
CA ASN A 84 -26.44 -13.26 -74.63
C ASN A 84 -26.51 -12.01 -73.72
N THR A 85 -25.47 -11.69 -72.95
CA THR A 85 -25.47 -10.57 -72.00
C THR A 85 -24.87 -9.30 -72.60
N THR A 86 -25.61 -8.19 -72.57
CA THR A 86 -25.21 -6.90 -73.13
C THR A 86 -24.14 -6.16 -72.32
N SER A 87 -24.04 -6.45 -71.02
CA SER A 87 -22.91 -6.04 -70.18
C SER A 87 -22.01 -7.25 -69.88
N ARG A 88 -20.71 -7.01 -69.83
CA ARG A 88 -19.68 -8.00 -69.45
C ARG A 88 -18.88 -7.48 -68.25
N PRO A 89 -19.45 -7.48 -67.03
CA PRO A 89 -18.77 -6.99 -65.83
C PRO A 89 -17.64 -7.91 -65.34
N GLY A 90 -17.44 -9.09 -65.93
CA GLY A 90 -16.44 -10.08 -65.50
C GLY A 90 -16.97 -11.00 -64.40
N VAL A 91 -16.06 -11.49 -63.54
CA VAL A 91 -16.43 -12.22 -62.32
C VAL A 91 -16.92 -11.20 -61.30
N GLN A 92 -18.21 -11.27 -60.95
CA GLN A 92 -18.87 -10.29 -60.09
C GLN A 92 -18.85 -10.71 -58.63
N GLN A 93 -18.98 -12.01 -58.37
CA GLN A 93 -19.05 -12.54 -57.02
C GLN A 93 -18.57 -13.99 -56.97
N ILE A 94 -17.68 -14.27 -56.02
CA ILE A 94 -17.32 -15.61 -55.57
C ILE A 94 -18.09 -15.85 -54.25
N LEU A 95 -18.68 -17.04 -54.07
CA LEU A 95 -19.31 -17.48 -52.83
C LEU A 95 -18.78 -18.88 -52.49
N LEU A 96 -17.98 -18.97 -51.44
CA LEU A 96 -17.41 -20.23 -50.97
C LEU A 96 -18.40 -20.94 -50.04
N LEU A 97 -18.51 -22.27 -50.14
CA LEU A 97 -19.38 -23.10 -49.31
C LEU A 97 -18.57 -24.24 -48.67
N PRO A 98 -17.78 -23.96 -47.62
CA PRO A 98 -16.85 -24.93 -47.00
C PRO A 98 -17.51 -26.25 -46.57
N ARG A 99 -18.68 -26.20 -45.93
CA ARG A 99 -19.41 -27.37 -45.40
C ARG A 99 -19.77 -28.44 -46.45
N VAL A 100 -19.81 -28.07 -47.74
CA VAL A 100 -20.03 -29.00 -48.86
C VAL A 100 -18.79 -29.12 -49.77
N GLY A 101 -17.71 -28.40 -49.49
CA GLY A 101 -16.51 -28.36 -50.34
C GLY A 101 -16.77 -27.85 -51.75
N LYS A 102 -17.64 -26.83 -51.92
CA LYS A 102 -18.02 -26.26 -53.23
C LYS A 102 -17.89 -24.74 -53.25
N ALA A 103 -17.76 -24.17 -54.44
CA ALA A 103 -17.82 -22.73 -54.68
C ALA A 103 -18.86 -22.40 -55.77
N CYS A 104 -19.60 -21.33 -55.57
CA CYS A 104 -20.53 -20.75 -56.54
C CYS A 104 -19.90 -19.46 -57.08
N ILE A 105 -19.85 -19.30 -58.41
CA ILE A 105 -19.19 -18.15 -59.05
C ILE A 105 -20.16 -17.51 -60.04
N LEU A 106 -20.44 -16.24 -59.81
CA LEU A 106 -21.25 -15.39 -60.68
C LEU A 106 -20.32 -14.64 -61.65
N CYS A 107 -20.39 -15.00 -62.92
CA CYS A 107 -19.62 -14.39 -63.99
C CYS A 107 -20.54 -14.01 -65.16
N ASN A 108 -20.46 -12.75 -65.59
CA ASN A 108 -21.37 -12.13 -66.57
C ASN A 108 -22.85 -12.54 -66.38
N GLY A 109 -23.36 -12.50 -65.14
CA GLY A 109 -24.77 -12.83 -64.83
C GLY A 109 -25.15 -14.31 -64.96
N THR A 110 -24.17 -15.21 -65.07
CA THR A 110 -24.33 -16.66 -65.07
C THR A 110 -23.63 -17.26 -63.86
N VAL A 111 -24.32 -18.11 -63.09
CA VAL A 111 -23.73 -18.86 -61.97
C VAL A 111 -23.18 -20.19 -62.48
N THR A 112 -21.94 -20.47 -62.13
CA THR A 112 -21.26 -21.76 -62.31
C THR A 112 -20.78 -22.31 -60.96
N PHE A 113 -20.54 -23.61 -60.89
CA PHE A 113 -20.22 -24.33 -59.66
C PHE A 113 -18.90 -25.09 -59.79
N TYR A 114 -18.06 -25.00 -58.76
CA TYR A 114 -16.73 -25.62 -58.71
C TYR A 114 -16.51 -26.34 -57.38
N SER A 115 -15.53 -27.24 -57.30
CA SER A 115 -15.04 -27.84 -56.05
C SER A 115 -14.07 -26.90 -55.33
N LEU A 116 -13.98 -27.03 -54.00
CA LEU A 116 -12.92 -26.44 -53.20
C LEU A 116 -11.82 -27.47 -52.88
N PRO A 117 -10.55 -27.07 -52.78
CA PRO A 117 -10.01 -25.72 -53.05
C PRO A 117 -9.66 -25.49 -54.54
N GLU A 118 -9.49 -26.54 -55.33
CA GLU A 118 -8.83 -26.49 -56.65
C GLU A 118 -9.63 -25.79 -57.77
N LEU A 119 -10.91 -25.48 -57.53
CA LEU A 119 -11.84 -24.90 -58.49
C LEU A 119 -12.06 -25.74 -59.76
N SER A 120 -12.14 -27.07 -59.61
CA SER A 120 -12.56 -27.95 -60.72
C SER A 120 -14.09 -27.87 -60.93
N PRO A 121 -14.61 -27.73 -62.17
CA PRO A 121 -16.05 -27.64 -62.43
C PRO A 121 -16.83 -28.88 -61.94
N VAL A 122 -17.97 -28.66 -61.27
CA VAL A 122 -18.83 -29.74 -60.74
C VAL A 122 -20.23 -29.75 -61.36
N PHE A 123 -21.06 -30.71 -60.95
CA PHE A 123 -22.47 -30.88 -61.36
C PHE A 123 -22.70 -30.87 -62.88
N GLY A 124 -21.75 -31.40 -63.66
CA GLY A 124 -21.89 -31.56 -65.11
C GLY A 124 -22.07 -30.25 -65.88
N THR A 125 -21.43 -29.15 -65.45
CA THR A 125 -21.52 -27.80 -66.04
C THR A 125 -22.91 -27.16 -66.00
N LYS A 126 -23.77 -27.55 -65.03
CA LYS A 126 -25.03 -26.85 -64.77
C LYS A 126 -24.79 -25.34 -64.56
N GLN A 127 -25.52 -24.52 -65.31
CA GLN A 127 -25.46 -23.06 -65.25
C GLN A 127 -26.82 -22.47 -64.86
N VAL A 128 -26.82 -21.50 -63.93
CA VAL A 128 -28.01 -20.68 -63.65
C VAL A 128 -27.85 -19.33 -64.33
N LYS A 129 -28.71 -19.04 -65.32
CA LYS A 129 -28.63 -17.84 -66.17
C LYS A 129 -29.53 -16.72 -65.63
N ASN A 130 -29.19 -15.48 -65.94
CA ASN A 130 -29.91 -14.27 -65.52
C ASN A 130 -29.95 -14.12 -63.99
N CYS A 131 -28.79 -14.29 -63.35
CA CYS A 131 -28.62 -14.13 -61.92
C CYS A 131 -28.01 -12.76 -61.59
N GLY A 132 -28.61 -12.02 -60.66
CA GLY A 132 -28.14 -10.70 -60.23
C GLY A 132 -27.11 -10.74 -59.11
N TRP A 133 -27.29 -11.65 -58.15
CA TRP A 133 -26.38 -11.90 -57.03
C TRP A 133 -26.58 -13.33 -56.50
N ILE A 134 -25.55 -13.85 -55.83
CA ILE A 134 -25.55 -15.15 -55.15
C ILE A 134 -25.27 -14.93 -53.65
N GLY A 135 -25.93 -15.62 -52.73
CA GLY A 135 -25.72 -15.33 -51.31
C GLY A 135 -26.75 -15.98 -50.41
N GLY A 136 -27.14 -15.29 -49.33
CA GLY A 136 -28.16 -15.78 -48.41
C GLY A 136 -27.82 -17.12 -47.75
N VAL A 137 -26.53 -17.43 -47.58
CA VAL A 137 -26.07 -18.41 -46.59
C VAL A 137 -26.47 -17.91 -45.22
N ASP A 138 -26.78 -18.80 -44.29
CA ASP A 138 -27.04 -18.40 -42.90
C ASP A 138 -25.73 -18.01 -42.21
N LEU A 139 -25.63 -16.76 -41.77
CA LEU A 139 -24.47 -16.30 -41.02
C LEU A 139 -24.43 -16.85 -39.58
N ASN A 140 -25.53 -17.41 -39.06
CA ASN A 140 -25.56 -18.06 -37.75
C ASN A 140 -24.97 -19.48 -37.82
N GLU A 141 -25.25 -20.23 -38.89
CA GLU A 141 -24.63 -21.54 -39.13
C GLU A 141 -23.11 -21.45 -39.42
N ALA A 142 -22.61 -20.27 -39.81
CA ALA A 142 -21.19 -20.03 -40.08
C ALA A 142 -20.32 -19.87 -38.82
N GLY A 143 -20.92 -19.66 -37.64
CA GLY A 143 -20.19 -19.44 -36.37
C GLY A 143 -19.83 -20.71 -35.60
N SER A 144 -20.44 -21.86 -35.91
CA SER A 144 -20.35 -23.09 -35.10
C SER A 144 -19.11 -23.95 -35.36
N GLY A 145 -17.92 -23.37 -35.18
CA GLY A 145 -16.67 -24.04 -34.78
C GLY A 145 -15.98 -25.04 -35.74
N ASP A 146 -14.65 -24.99 -35.77
CA ASP A 146 -13.73 -25.87 -36.52
C ASP A 146 -13.76 -27.38 -36.15
N ASN A 147 -14.79 -27.86 -35.44
CA ASN A 147 -14.89 -29.21 -34.88
C ASN A 147 -16.11 -30.01 -35.35
N VAL A 148 -16.82 -29.58 -36.40
CA VAL A 148 -17.94 -30.36 -36.97
C VAL A 148 -17.40 -31.51 -37.81
N THR A 149 -17.48 -32.72 -37.25
CA THR A 149 -17.24 -33.96 -37.99
C THR A 149 -18.23 -34.12 -39.15
N ASN A 150 -17.71 -34.50 -40.33
CA ASN A 150 -18.48 -34.71 -41.57
C ASN A 150 -19.75 -35.55 -41.35
N THR A 151 -20.91 -34.89 -41.29
CA THR A 151 -22.23 -35.53 -41.14
C THR A 151 -23.17 -35.18 -42.30
N GLY A 152 -22.67 -35.33 -43.54
CA GLY A 152 -23.50 -35.27 -44.75
C GLY A 152 -24.30 -33.97 -44.90
N GLU A 153 -23.68 -32.85 -44.52
CA GLU A 153 -24.37 -31.57 -44.36
C GLU A 153 -24.75 -30.94 -45.71
N THR A 154 -25.85 -30.20 -45.71
CA THR A 154 -26.42 -29.62 -46.92
C THR A 154 -26.65 -28.12 -46.75
N VAL A 155 -26.09 -27.30 -47.63
CA VAL A 155 -26.14 -25.83 -47.48
C VAL A 155 -27.28 -25.25 -48.30
N THR A 156 -27.99 -24.27 -47.73
CA THR A 156 -29.05 -23.52 -48.42
C THR A 156 -28.59 -22.12 -48.76
N ILE A 157 -28.65 -21.78 -50.06
CA ILE A 157 -28.32 -20.47 -50.62
C ILE A 157 -29.52 -19.82 -51.31
N LEU A 158 -29.44 -18.51 -51.52
CA LEU A 158 -30.37 -17.70 -52.29
C LEU A 158 -29.71 -17.25 -53.60
N LEU A 159 -30.43 -17.40 -54.71
CA LEU A 159 -30.05 -16.90 -56.04
C LEU A 159 -31.07 -15.85 -56.48
N SER A 160 -30.63 -14.61 -56.73
CA SER A 160 -31.49 -13.58 -57.30
C SER A 160 -31.65 -13.80 -58.80
N LEU A 161 -32.86 -14.11 -59.27
CA LEU A 161 -33.23 -14.14 -60.68
C LEU A 161 -34.07 -12.90 -61.00
N ASN A 162 -34.07 -12.43 -62.25
CA ASN A 162 -34.72 -11.18 -62.70
C ASN A 162 -36.15 -10.88 -62.18
N ARG A 163 -36.92 -11.89 -61.74
CA ARG A 163 -38.29 -11.73 -61.21
C ARG A 163 -38.54 -12.35 -59.83
N ARG A 164 -37.57 -13.08 -59.25
CA ARG A 164 -37.78 -13.89 -58.03
C ARG A 164 -36.45 -14.27 -57.39
N ILE A 165 -36.45 -14.45 -56.07
CA ILE A 165 -35.35 -15.07 -55.34
C ILE A 165 -35.60 -16.59 -55.31
N GLN A 166 -34.65 -17.37 -55.80
CA GLN A 166 -34.74 -18.84 -55.79
C GLN A 166 -33.90 -19.40 -54.63
N VAL A 167 -34.56 -20.16 -53.75
CA VAL A 167 -33.92 -20.90 -52.65
C VAL A 167 -33.40 -22.22 -53.19
N VAL A 168 -32.09 -22.42 -53.10
CA VAL A 168 -31.37 -23.57 -53.66
C VAL A 168 -30.60 -24.28 -52.58
N LYS A 169 -30.73 -25.60 -52.55
CA LYS A 169 -29.99 -26.51 -51.68
C LYS A 169 -28.87 -27.16 -52.46
N ILE A 170 -27.68 -27.17 -51.87
CA ILE A 170 -26.46 -27.72 -52.44
C ILE A 170 -25.98 -28.86 -51.53
N ASP A 171 -25.76 -30.01 -52.15
CA ASP A 171 -25.16 -31.20 -51.55
C ASP A 171 -24.31 -31.92 -52.63
N GLU A 172 -24.66 -33.15 -52.99
CA GLU A 172 -24.10 -33.86 -54.16
C GLU A 172 -24.71 -33.37 -55.48
N ASP A 173 -25.83 -32.63 -55.43
CA ASP A 173 -26.38 -31.90 -56.58
C ASP A 173 -26.98 -30.54 -56.18
N VAL A 174 -27.24 -29.70 -57.18
CA VAL A 174 -27.88 -28.37 -57.03
C VAL A 174 -29.39 -28.52 -57.24
N ARG A 175 -30.17 -28.34 -56.17
CA ARG A 175 -31.62 -28.56 -56.16
C ARG A 175 -32.39 -27.32 -55.71
N ALA A 176 -33.23 -26.77 -56.59
CA ALA A 176 -34.12 -25.67 -56.23
C ALA A 176 -35.28 -26.16 -55.35
N ILE A 177 -35.44 -25.57 -54.16
CA ILE A 177 -36.52 -25.93 -53.22
C ILE A 177 -37.72 -25.00 -53.42
N LYS A 178 -37.48 -23.69 -53.43
CA LYS A 178 -38.52 -22.66 -53.25
C LYS A 178 -38.25 -21.47 -54.15
N ASN A 179 -39.30 -20.76 -54.55
CA ASN A 179 -39.18 -19.45 -55.19
C ASN A 179 -39.91 -18.43 -54.31
N ILE A 180 -39.34 -17.25 -54.13
CA ILE A 180 -39.90 -16.13 -53.39
C ILE A 180 -40.11 -15.01 -54.41
N ASP A 181 -41.35 -14.57 -54.57
CA ASP A 181 -41.72 -13.54 -55.53
C ASP A 181 -41.29 -12.15 -55.03
N PHE A 182 -40.02 -11.84 -55.28
CA PHE A 182 -39.39 -10.55 -55.04
C PHE A 182 -38.56 -10.22 -56.29
N ALA A 183 -39.01 -9.24 -57.07
CA ALA A 183 -38.41 -8.87 -58.34
C ALA A 183 -37.36 -7.76 -58.14
N GLY A 184 -36.28 -7.79 -58.93
CA GLY A 184 -35.26 -6.74 -58.89
C GLY A 184 -34.38 -6.73 -57.63
N SER A 185 -34.30 -7.83 -56.88
CA SER A 185 -33.40 -7.93 -55.72
C SER A 185 -31.94 -7.72 -56.10
N THR A 186 -31.27 -6.80 -55.41
CA THR A 186 -29.89 -6.32 -55.66
C THR A 186 -28.88 -6.85 -54.65
N LEU A 187 -29.30 -7.07 -53.40
CA LEU A 187 -28.47 -7.57 -52.30
C LEU A 187 -29.34 -8.36 -51.29
N SER A 188 -28.73 -9.32 -50.57
CA SER A 188 -29.35 -9.93 -49.40
C SER A 188 -28.33 -10.47 -48.40
N VAL A 189 -28.67 -10.40 -47.10
CA VAL A 189 -27.95 -11.02 -45.97
C VAL A 189 -28.97 -11.81 -45.15
N ARG A 190 -28.64 -13.03 -44.69
CA ARG A 190 -29.54 -13.92 -43.94
C ARG A 190 -29.00 -14.26 -42.55
N ARG A 191 -29.90 -14.23 -41.57
CA ARG A 191 -29.74 -14.70 -40.18
C ARG A 191 -30.89 -15.66 -39.88
N ASP A 192 -30.59 -16.92 -39.57
CA ASP A 192 -31.60 -17.98 -39.43
C ASP A 192 -32.59 -17.98 -40.62
N SER A 193 -33.88 -17.80 -40.35
CA SER A 193 -34.97 -17.82 -41.31
C SER A 193 -35.23 -16.46 -41.95
N ILE A 194 -34.65 -15.37 -41.42
CA ILE A 194 -34.88 -13.99 -41.87
C ILE A 194 -33.75 -13.53 -42.79
N ALA A 195 -34.11 -13.22 -44.03
CA ALA A 195 -33.24 -12.58 -45.00
C ALA A 195 -33.60 -11.10 -45.14
N CYS A 196 -32.69 -10.21 -44.77
CA CYS A 196 -32.77 -8.82 -45.19
C CYS A 196 -32.44 -8.74 -46.70
N VAL A 197 -33.26 -8.04 -47.47
CA VAL A 197 -33.17 -7.94 -48.94
C VAL A 197 -33.36 -6.49 -49.36
N ALA A 198 -32.58 -6.04 -50.34
CA ALA A 198 -32.80 -4.77 -51.03
C ALA A 198 -33.25 -5.00 -52.48
N ASP A 199 -34.07 -4.09 -53.00
CA ASP A 199 -34.18 -3.83 -54.44
C ASP A 199 -33.36 -2.58 -54.83
N SER A 200 -33.74 -1.83 -55.85
CA SER A 200 -33.05 -0.58 -56.24
C SER A 200 -33.57 0.68 -55.54
N LYS A 201 -34.55 0.54 -54.63
CA LYS A 201 -35.30 1.65 -53.99
C LYS A 201 -35.58 1.43 -52.51
N THR A 202 -35.85 0.20 -52.09
CA THR A 202 -36.37 -0.16 -50.76
C THR A 202 -35.64 -1.33 -50.12
N TYR A 203 -35.60 -1.36 -48.80
CA TYR A 203 -35.21 -2.51 -48.00
C TYR A 203 -36.45 -3.32 -47.55
N ALA A 204 -36.29 -4.61 -47.28
CA ALA A 204 -37.32 -5.46 -46.70
C ALA A 204 -36.72 -6.65 -45.94
N LEU A 205 -37.39 -7.10 -44.88
CA LEU A 205 -37.12 -8.41 -44.27
C LEU A 205 -38.02 -9.47 -44.91
N ILE A 206 -37.45 -10.64 -45.19
CA ILE A 206 -38.18 -11.78 -45.77
C ILE A 206 -37.92 -13.03 -44.93
N ASP A 207 -38.99 -13.59 -44.36
CA ASP A 207 -38.95 -14.95 -43.81
C ASP A 207 -38.90 -15.96 -44.97
N VAL A 208 -37.73 -16.56 -45.19
CA VAL A 208 -37.46 -17.53 -46.25
C VAL A 208 -38.34 -18.77 -46.10
N ASN A 209 -38.60 -19.18 -44.86
CA ASN A 209 -39.36 -20.38 -44.51
C ASN A 209 -40.87 -20.16 -44.64
N ARG A 210 -41.40 -19.03 -44.18
CA ARG A 210 -42.84 -18.70 -44.18
C ARG A 210 -43.31 -17.85 -45.38
N GLN A 211 -42.40 -17.30 -46.20
CA GLN A 211 -42.74 -16.38 -47.31
C GLN A 211 -43.50 -15.12 -46.84
N LEU A 212 -43.07 -14.59 -45.70
CA LEU A 212 -43.58 -13.32 -45.16
C LEU A 212 -42.61 -12.20 -45.53
N LYS A 213 -43.13 -11.02 -45.89
CA LYS A 213 -42.35 -9.81 -46.20
C LYS A 213 -42.72 -8.71 -45.21
N ILE A 214 -41.74 -8.09 -44.58
CA ILE A 214 -41.89 -6.83 -43.84
C ILE A 214 -41.19 -5.75 -44.65
N PRO A 215 -41.91 -4.81 -45.29
CA PRO A 215 -41.29 -3.69 -45.99
C PRO A 215 -40.67 -2.72 -44.99
N LEU A 216 -39.41 -2.37 -45.24
CA LEU A 216 -38.64 -1.39 -44.50
C LEU A 216 -38.49 -0.11 -45.35
N MET A 217 -37.71 0.85 -44.84
CA MET A 217 -37.52 2.18 -45.41
C MET A 217 -36.85 2.22 -46.80
N ASN A 218 -37.03 3.36 -47.49
CA ASN A 218 -36.39 3.66 -48.77
C ASN A 218 -34.88 3.88 -48.61
N ILE A 219 -34.10 3.55 -49.64
CA ILE A 219 -32.65 3.80 -49.70
C ILE A 219 -32.36 5.30 -49.89
N SER A 220 -33.13 5.97 -50.76
CA SER A 220 -33.07 7.43 -50.94
C SER A 220 -34.26 8.11 -50.26
N SER A 221 -33.97 9.10 -49.41
CA SER A 221 -34.98 9.93 -48.74
C SER A 221 -35.70 10.91 -49.67
N LEU A 222 -35.25 11.04 -50.94
CA LEU A 222 -35.89 11.86 -51.96
C LEU A 222 -37.03 11.14 -52.72
N GLU A 223 -37.20 9.82 -52.53
CA GLU A 223 -38.28 9.06 -53.16
C GLU A 223 -39.58 9.13 -52.35
N GLU A 224 -40.71 9.42 -53.02
CA GLU A 224 -42.04 9.44 -52.41
C GLU A 224 -42.40 8.04 -51.89
N ASN A 225 -42.59 7.92 -50.57
CA ASN A 225 -43.02 6.69 -49.91
C ASN A 225 -44.35 6.16 -50.51
N PRO A 226 -44.46 4.84 -50.82
CA PRO A 226 -45.77 4.20 -50.84
C PRO A 226 -46.44 4.39 -49.47
N ALA A 227 -47.78 4.41 -49.43
CA ALA A 227 -48.54 4.96 -48.32
C ALA A 227 -48.03 4.50 -46.93
N SER A 228 -47.86 5.45 -46.01
CA SER A 228 -47.23 5.29 -44.68
C SER A 228 -47.98 4.40 -43.68
N ALA A 229 -48.84 3.50 -44.16
CA ALA A 229 -49.62 2.53 -43.41
C ALA A 229 -49.21 1.07 -43.68
N GLU A 230 -48.18 0.83 -44.50
CA GLU A 230 -47.71 -0.53 -44.86
C GLU A 230 -46.32 -0.89 -44.30
N PHE A 231 -45.49 0.09 -43.91
CA PHE A 231 -44.17 -0.16 -43.31
C PHE A 231 -44.27 -0.87 -41.95
N GLY A 232 -43.36 -1.83 -41.69
CA GLY A 232 -43.35 -2.60 -40.44
C GLY A 232 -44.51 -3.61 -40.29
N HIS A 233 -45.37 -3.77 -41.29
CA HIS A 233 -46.46 -4.75 -41.26
C HIS A 233 -46.17 -5.99 -42.10
N VAL A 234 -46.54 -7.15 -41.56
CA VAL A 234 -46.27 -8.47 -42.17
C VAL A 234 -47.20 -8.73 -43.35
N LEU A 235 -46.64 -8.70 -44.57
CA LEU A 235 -47.30 -9.07 -45.82
C LEU A 235 -47.03 -10.54 -46.17
N ASN A 236 -47.98 -11.21 -46.84
CA ASN A 236 -47.85 -12.62 -47.21
C ASN A 236 -47.64 -12.78 -48.72
N ILE A 237 -46.41 -13.11 -49.12
CA ILE A 237 -45.96 -13.16 -50.52
C ILE A 237 -46.75 -14.19 -51.33
N ALA A 238 -47.21 -15.28 -50.69
CA ALA A 238 -47.90 -16.37 -51.37
C ALA A 238 -49.33 -16.04 -51.87
N LYS A 239 -49.91 -14.89 -51.48
CA LYS A 239 -51.28 -14.51 -51.89
C LYS A 239 -51.34 -13.60 -53.12
N ASP A 240 -50.31 -12.81 -53.39
CA ASP A 240 -50.32 -11.80 -54.46
C ASP A 240 -49.90 -12.32 -55.86
N ALA A 241 -49.39 -13.55 -55.94
CA ALA A 241 -49.07 -14.22 -57.21
C ALA A 241 -50.27 -14.30 -58.20
N SER A 242 -51.51 -14.09 -57.71
CA SER A 242 -52.74 -14.09 -58.50
C SER A 242 -53.07 -12.76 -59.22
N LYS A 243 -52.32 -11.67 -58.97
CA LYS A 243 -52.59 -10.33 -59.52
C LYS A 243 -51.37 -9.64 -60.17
N SER A 244 -50.66 -10.35 -61.04
CA SER A 244 -49.66 -9.74 -61.94
C SER A 244 -50.31 -8.89 -63.04
N GLY A 245 -50.88 -7.73 -62.67
CA GLY A 245 -51.41 -6.71 -63.58
C GLY A 245 -50.62 -5.40 -63.46
N ILE A 246 -50.06 -4.94 -64.58
CA ILE A 246 -49.25 -3.71 -64.67
C ILE A 246 -50.08 -2.47 -64.26
N PRO A 247 -49.57 -1.60 -63.37
CA PRO A 247 -49.99 -0.21 -63.29
C PRO A 247 -48.96 0.69 -64.01
N ARG A 248 -49.40 1.31 -65.11
CA ARG A 248 -48.75 2.52 -65.67
C ARG A 248 -49.19 3.73 -64.85
N SER A 249 -48.38 4.78 -64.86
CA SER A 249 -48.69 6.07 -64.26
C SER A 249 -50.06 6.61 -64.68
N ALA A 250 -50.87 7.07 -63.71
CA ALA A 250 -52.06 7.87 -63.99
C ALA A 250 -52.35 8.83 -62.82
N SER A 251 -52.60 10.09 -63.17
CA SER A 251 -52.94 11.19 -62.28
C SER A 251 -54.46 11.37 -62.13
N SER A 252 -54.84 12.20 -61.14
CA SER A 252 -56.09 12.97 -61.02
C SER A 252 -57.37 12.31 -60.46
N SER A 253 -57.80 12.86 -59.32
CA SER A 253 -59.20 13.20 -58.93
C SER A 253 -60.35 12.21 -59.18
N GLN A 254 -61.00 11.75 -58.08
CA GLN A 254 -62.33 12.27 -57.68
C GLN A 254 -62.82 11.82 -56.28
N THR A 255 -63.66 12.69 -55.73
CA THR A 255 -64.35 12.81 -54.43
C THR A 255 -65.17 11.63 -53.85
N ARG A 256 -64.97 11.36 -52.53
CA ARG A 256 -65.95 11.12 -51.39
C ARG A 256 -67.05 10.01 -51.53
N PRO A 257 -67.71 9.52 -50.43
CA PRO A 257 -67.93 10.14 -49.11
C PRO A 257 -67.60 9.28 -47.85
N GLN A 258 -67.99 9.79 -46.67
CA GLN A 258 -67.63 9.38 -45.31
C GLN A 258 -68.51 8.23 -44.74
N SER A 259 -67.98 7.48 -43.77
CA SER A 259 -68.70 7.22 -42.49
C SER A 259 -67.72 6.80 -41.37
N SER A 260 -68.19 6.85 -40.12
CA SER A 260 -67.41 6.80 -38.87
C SER A 260 -67.55 5.48 -38.11
N SER A 261 -66.50 5.04 -37.40
CA SER A 261 -66.48 4.92 -35.90
C SER A 261 -65.33 4.04 -35.40
N GLN A 262 -64.72 4.44 -34.28
CA GLN A 262 -63.81 3.60 -33.50
C GLN A 262 -64.61 2.66 -32.58
N GLY A 263 -64.06 1.47 -32.29
CA GLY A 263 -64.57 0.58 -31.25
C GLY A 263 -63.68 -0.64 -31.04
N HIS A 264 -62.84 -0.62 -30.01
CA HIS A 264 -62.10 -1.82 -29.59
C HIS A 264 -63.00 -2.77 -28.78
N SER A 265 -62.86 -4.08 -29.00
CA SER A 265 -63.21 -5.09 -27.99
C SER A 265 -62.24 -6.26 -28.03
N ARG A 266 -61.87 -6.73 -26.84
CA ARG A 266 -61.24 -8.05 -26.57
C ARG A 266 -62.35 -9.14 -26.70
N SER A 267 -62.13 -10.46 -26.67
CA SER A 267 -61.07 -11.26 -26.02
C SER A 267 -61.00 -12.72 -26.55
N ALA A 268 -59.81 -13.33 -26.46
CA ALA A 268 -59.47 -14.71 -26.04
C ALA A 268 -60.30 -15.97 -26.44
N SER A 269 -59.57 -17.08 -26.70
CA SER A 269 -59.81 -18.37 -26.00
C SER A 269 -58.63 -19.36 -26.17
N LEU A 270 -58.53 -20.31 -25.23
CA LEU A 270 -57.47 -21.32 -25.04
C LEU A 270 -57.86 -22.70 -25.59
N GLY A 271 -56.91 -23.64 -25.66
CA GLY A 271 -57.23 -25.08 -25.75
C GLY A 271 -56.03 -26.03 -25.70
N THR A 272 -55.81 -26.70 -24.56
CA THR A 272 -54.96 -27.90 -24.42
C THR A 272 -55.82 -29.14 -24.17
N GLY A 273 -55.42 -30.29 -24.73
CA GLY A 273 -56.10 -31.59 -24.58
C GLY A 273 -55.30 -32.59 -23.74
N ALA A 274 -55.98 -33.58 -23.15
CA ALA A 274 -55.46 -34.44 -22.08
C ALA A 274 -55.26 -35.93 -22.47
N THR A 275 -54.55 -36.68 -21.63
CA THR A 275 -54.48 -38.16 -21.60
C THR A 275 -54.48 -38.70 -20.15
N PRO A 276 -54.89 -39.97 -19.86
CA PRO A 276 -55.32 -40.40 -18.51
C PRO A 276 -54.53 -41.56 -17.85
N GLY A 277 -54.71 -41.70 -16.52
CA GLY A 277 -54.35 -42.88 -15.69
C GLY A 277 -52.95 -42.87 -15.06
N ASP A 278 -52.69 -43.37 -13.84
CA ASP A 278 -53.53 -44.07 -12.85
C ASP A 278 -52.91 -44.04 -11.42
N SER A 279 -53.73 -44.29 -10.38
CA SER A 279 -53.43 -44.88 -9.06
C SER A 279 -52.71 -44.12 -7.90
N GLN A 280 -53.54 -43.65 -6.95
CA GLN A 280 -53.50 -43.84 -5.48
C GLN A 280 -52.16 -43.80 -4.68
N THR A 281 -52.05 -42.91 -3.66
CA THR A 281 -52.33 -43.25 -2.22
C THR A 281 -52.16 -42.06 -1.24
N LEU A 282 -53.20 -41.84 -0.42
CA LEU A 282 -53.24 -41.49 1.02
C LEU A 282 -52.25 -40.50 1.71
N ASP A 283 -52.77 -39.30 2.00
CA ASP A 283 -53.10 -38.79 3.36
C ASP A 283 -51.96 -38.37 4.37
N PRO A 284 -52.25 -37.65 5.51
CA PRO A 284 -51.98 -36.21 5.55
C PRO A 284 -51.40 -35.68 6.91
N ARG A 285 -51.63 -34.38 7.21
CA ARG A 285 -51.41 -33.60 8.47
C ARG A 285 -50.05 -32.86 8.58
N ALA A 286 -49.95 -31.66 9.17
CA ALA A 286 -50.95 -30.82 9.86
C ALA A 286 -50.65 -29.30 9.74
N ALA A 287 -51.72 -28.49 9.79
CA ALA A 287 -51.96 -27.31 10.67
C ALA A 287 -50.87 -26.22 10.87
N SER A 288 -51.13 -24.90 10.97
CA SER A 288 -52.32 -24.00 11.00
C SER A 288 -51.76 -22.54 11.18
N PRO A 289 -52.56 -21.46 11.41
CA PRO A 289 -53.77 -20.96 10.74
C PRO A 289 -53.68 -19.47 10.29
N ARG A 290 -54.71 -19.04 9.55
CA ARG A 290 -55.14 -17.65 9.17
C ARG A 290 -55.81 -16.88 10.37
N PRO A 291 -56.54 -15.74 10.21
CA PRO A 291 -56.37 -14.41 9.54
C PRO A 291 -56.77 -13.27 10.57
N PRO A 292 -57.59 -12.18 10.34
CA PRO A 292 -58.01 -11.37 9.15
C PRO A 292 -58.08 -9.80 9.31
N ALA A 293 -58.27 -9.10 8.17
CA ALA A 293 -59.01 -7.83 7.93
C ALA A 293 -58.59 -6.53 8.69
N SER A 294 -58.92 -5.27 8.28
CA SER A 294 -59.96 -4.76 7.36
C SER A 294 -59.70 -3.33 6.80
N GLN A 295 -60.03 -3.11 5.51
CA GLN A 295 -60.66 -1.92 4.87
C GLN A 295 -60.10 -0.46 4.92
N THR A 296 -60.19 0.18 3.73
CA THR A 296 -60.52 1.60 3.38
C THR A 296 -59.48 2.75 3.23
N LEU A 297 -59.64 3.47 2.10
CA LEU A 297 -59.33 4.90 1.77
C LEU A 297 -57.92 5.30 1.28
N SER A 298 -57.84 6.51 0.67
CA SER A 298 -56.90 6.93 -0.40
C SER A 298 -55.76 7.92 0.08
N PRO A 299 -55.01 8.70 -0.77
CA PRO A 299 -53.57 9.08 -0.59
C PRO A 299 -53.38 10.47 0.10
N PRO A 300 -52.26 11.27 0.00
CA PRO A 300 -50.89 11.11 -0.59
C PRO A 300 -49.70 11.70 0.28
N GLY A 301 -48.46 11.81 -0.26
CA GLY A 301 -47.48 12.87 0.15
C GLY A 301 -45.96 12.56 0.12
N GLN A 302 -45.14 13.45 -0.51
CA GLN A 302 -43.65 13.53 -0.42
C GLN A 302 -43.18 14.53 0.67
N PRO A 303 -41.88 14.59 1.05
CA PRO A 303 -40.92 15.64 0.58
C PRO A 303 -39.42 15.14 0.54
N SER A 304 -38.33 15.87 0.21
CA SER A 304 -37.98 17.06 -0.63
C SER A 304 -36.43 17.15 -0.80
N SER A 305 -35.86 18.22 -1.40
CA SER A 305 -34.42 18.60 -1.40
C SER A 305 -34.25 20.13 -1.62
N PRO A 306 -33.09 20.78 -1.31
CA PRO A 306 -32.98 22.25 -1.23
C PRO A 306 -32.35 23.00 -2.44
N ARG A 307 -32.48 24.34 -2.40
CA ARG A 307 -32.07 25.45 -3.33
C ARG A 307 -30.73 26.11 -2.86
N PRO A 308 -30.20 27.31 -3.30
CA PRO A 308 -30.65 28.41 -4.20
C PRO A 308 -29.52 28.86 -5.23
N PRO A 309 -29.44 30.09 -5.86
CA PRO A 309 -30.26 31.34 -5.84
C PRO A 309 -30.66 31.93 -7.24
N GLU A 310 -30.97 33.24 -7.32
CA GLU A 310 -31.96 33.87 -8.24
C GLU A 310 -31.48 35.12 -9.07
N GLU A 311 -32.45 35.74 -9.76
CA GLU A 311 -32.55 37.10 -10.38
C GLU A 311 -32.26 37.21 -11.90
N HIS A 312 -33.02 37.96 -12.74
CA HIS A 312 -34.07 38.99 -12.55
C HIS A 312 -35.29 38.84 -13.50
N ARG A 313 -36.37 39.61 -13.23
CA ARG A 313 -37.63 39.70 -14.02
C ARG A 313 -37.63 40.82 -15.07
N SER A 314 -38.36 40.61 -16.18
CA SER A 314 -39.07 41.70 -16.91
C SER A 314 -40.30 41.19 -17.70
N THR A 315 -41.23 42.10 -18.01
CA THR A 315 -42.64 41.89 -18.42
C THR A 315 -42.90 41.59 -19.91
N PRO A 316 -44.09 41.09 -20.30
CA PRO A 316 -44.46 40.81 -21.70
C PRO A 316 -45.10 42.01 -22.43
N PRO A 317 -44.94 42.15 -23.76
CA PRO A 317 -45.73 43.06 -24.61
C PRO A 317 -46.87 42.35 -25.37
N PRO A 318 -47.89 43.09 -25.86
CA PRO A 318 -49.10 42.54 -26.46
C PRO A 318 -49.03 42.34 -27.99
N ALA A 319 -50.01 41.62 -28.54
CA ALA A 319 -50.17 41.40 -29.97
C ALA A 319 -50.82 42.59 -30.70
N ASP A 320 -50.24 43.03 -31.82
CA ASP A 320 -50.98 43.40 -33.04
C ASP A 320 -50.04 43.62 -34.26
N LYS A 321 -50.62 43.56 -35.47
CA LYS A 321 -50.03 43.89 -36.80
C LYS A 321 -49.19 42.81 -37.56
N PRO A 322 -49.13 42.89 -38.91
CA PRO A 322 -49.63 41.78 -39.74
C PRO A 322 -48.56 40.88 -40.41
N LEU A 323 -49.05 39.74 -40.91
CA LEU A 323 -48.35 38.76 -41.75
C LEU A 323 -47.64 39.41 -42.97
N PRO A 324 -46.39 39.01 -43.29
CA PRO A 324 -45.77 39.28 -44.58
C PRO A 324 -46.46 38.52 -45.72
N ALA A 325 -46.44 39.09 -46.92
CA ALA A 325 -46.92 38.45 -48.14
C ALA A 325 -46.07 37.21 -48.52
N PRO A 326 -46.64 36.21 -49.21
CA PRO A 326 -45.87 35.07 -49.70
C PRO A 326 -44.84 35.53 -50.75
N PRO A 327 -43.63 34.94 -50.78
CA PRO A 327 -42.68 35.19 -51.87
C PRO A 327 -43.27 34.75 -53.22
N PRO A 328 -42.92 35.43 -54.32
CA PRO A 328 -43.46 35.12 -55.64
C PRO A 328 -43.07 33.71 -56.10
N SER A 329 -43.94 33.10 -56.90
CA SER A 329 -43.70 31.81 -57.54
C SER A 329 -42.48 31.88 -58.46
N SER A 330 -41.32 31.50 -57.95
CA SER A 330 -40.22 31.05 -58.79
C SER A 330 -40.62 29.75 -59.48
N SER A 331 -40.26 29.63 -60.77
CA SER A 331 -40.39 28.40 -61.53
C SER A 331 -39.75 27.23 -60.78
N PRO A 332 -40.27 25.99 -60.91
CA PRO A 332 -39.68 24.84 -60.23
C PRO A 332 -38.21 24.74 -60.61
N ALA A 333 -37.33 24.80 -59.62
CA ALA A 333 -35.96 24.34 -59.79
C ALA A 333 -36.03 22.90 -60.35
N PRO A 334 -35.16 22.51 -61.29
CA PRO A 334 -35.18 21.16 -61.81
C PRO A 334 -35.06 20.20 -60.63
N ARG A 335 -36.04 19.30 -60.47
CA ARG A 335 -35.91 18.19 -59.51
C ARG A 335 -34.56 17.54 -59.83
N PRO A 336 -33.59 17.48 -58.90
CA PRO A 336 -32.39 16.71 -59.16
C PRO A 336 -32.86 15.30 -59.46
N THR A 337 -32.44 14.77 -60.61
CA THR A 337 -32.68 13.37 -60.94
C THR A 337 -31.96 12.54 -59.89
N ALA A 338 -32.71 11.98 -58.94
CA ALA A 338 -32.16 11.15 -57.89
C ALA A 338 -31.32 10.04 -58.54
N GLY A 339 -30.00 10.11 -58.35
CA GLY A 339 -29.12 9.01 -58.71
C GLY A 339 -29.54 7.79 -57.91
N LEU A 340 -29.66 6.63 -58.57
CA LEU A 340 -29.98 5.39 -57.88
C LEU A 340 -28.85 5.07 -56.91
N LEU A 341 -29.14 5.20 -55.61
CA LEU A 341 -28.21 4.85 -54.55
C LEU A 341 -28.04 3.34 -54.49
N LYS A 342 -26.81 2.90 -54.26
CA LYS A 342 -26.48 1.49 -54.09
C LYS A 342 -26.96 1.04 -52.69
N PRO A 343 -27.69 -0.07 -52.56
CA PRO A 343 -28.09 -0.57 -51.25
C PRO A 343 -26.90 -1.19 -50.51
N HIS A 344 -26.89 -0.99 -49.20
CA HIS A 344 -25.91 -1.57 -48.28
C HIS A 344 -26.64 -2.25 -47.13
N ILE A 345 -26.40 -3.55 -46.99
CA ILE A 345 -26.86 -4.40 -45.89
C ILE A 345 -25.62 -5.06 -45.30
N SER A 346 -25.46 -5.00 -44.00
CA SER A 346 -24.49 -5.77 -43.22
C SER A 346 -25.15 -6.25 -41.94
N SER A 347 -24.52 -7.16 -41.18
CA SER A 347 -25.12 -7.72 -39.96
C SER A 347 -24.07 -7.77 -38.84
N PRO A 348 -24.08 -6.83 -37.88
CA PRO A 348 -23.07 -6.76 -36.83
C PRO A 348 -23.18 -7.93 -35.84
N THR A 349 -24.39 -8.25 -35.39
CA THR A 349 -24.71 -9.31 -34.42
C THR A 349 -25.59 -10.38 -35.06
N SER A 350 -25.96 -11.45 -34.34
CA SER A 350 -26.89 -12.47 -34.86
C SER A 350 -28.33 -11.96 -35.06
N GLU A 351 -28.71 -10.94 -34.30
CA GLU A 351 -30.10 -10.44 -34.23
C GLU A 351 -30.32 -9.10 -34.97
N GLU A 352 -29.26 -8.48 -35.49
CA GLU A 352 -29.32 -7.12 -36.08
C GLU A 352 -28.79 -7.04 -37.52
N PHE A 353 -29.35 -6.11 -38.29
CA PHE A 353 -28.85 -5.65 -39.58
C PHE A 353 -28.53 -4.15 -39.55
N LEU A 354 -27.41 -3.76 -40.16
CA LEU A 354 -27.08 -2.37 -40.49
C LEU A 354 -27.53 -2.07 -41.92
N LEU A 355 -28.34 -1.02 -42.08
CA LEU A 355 -28.80 -0.49 -43.36
C LEU A 355 -28.27 0.92 -43.59
N VAL A 356 -27.93 1.29 -44.82
CA VAL A 356 -27.50 2.66 -45.14
C VAL A 356 -28.51 3.37 -46.05
N MET A 357 -28.82 4.62 -45.68
CA MET A 357 -29.72 5.53 -46.39
C MET A 357 -28.96 6.81 -46.77
N GLY A 358 -29.47 7.56 -47.75
CA GLY A 358 -28.90 8.86 -48.14
C GLY A 358 -29.86 9.71 -48.98
N THR A 359 -29.40 10.87 -49.45
CA THR A 359 -30.10 11.71 -50.43
C THR A 359 -29.53 11.53 -51.82
N SER A 360 -28.22 11.71 -51.99
CA SER A 360 -27.47 11.53 -53.25
C SER A 360 -26.06 10.95 -52.98
N PRO A 361 -25.34 10.44 -54.00
CA PRO A 361 -24.02 9.83 -53.80
C PRO A 361 -22.95 10.75 -53.22
N SER A 362 -23.12 12.08 -53.33
CA SER A 362 -22.18 13.08 -52.80
C SER A 362 -22.56 13.61 -51.41
N ASP A 363 -23.76 13.28 -50.92
CA ASP A 363 -24.25 13.74 -49.62
C ASP A 363 -23.88 12.73 -48.51
N PRO A 364 -23.87 13.14 -47.22
CA PRO A 364 -23.66 12.24 -46.10
C PRO A 364 -24.63 11.05 -46.07
N GLY A 365 -24.10 9.87 -45.76
CA GLY A 365 -24.89 8.65 -45.53
C GLY A 365 -25.32 8.52 -44.07
N VAL A 366 -26.43 7.83 -43.82
CA VAL A 366 -26.90 7.50 -42.46
C VAL A 366 -27.05 5.98 -42.33
N GLY A 367 -26.31 5.40 -41.39
CA GLY A 367 -26.42 3.99 -41.03
C GLY A 367 -27.41 3.78 -39.88
N MET A 368 -28.32 2.83 -40.02
CA MET A 368 -29.36 2.51 -39.04
C MET A 368 -29.37 1.02 -38.74
N PHE A 369 -29.41 0.68 -37.45
CA PHE A 369 -29.46 -0.68 -36.95
C PHE A 369 -30.92 -1.09 -36.72
N ILE A 370 -31.31 -2.25 -37.24
CA ILE A 370 -32.64 -2.84 -37.05
C ILE A 370 -32.52 -4.30 -36.58
N ASN A 371 -33.49 -4.78 -35.81
CA ASN A 371 -33.57 -6.20 -35.42
C ASN A 371 -34.21 -7.08 -36.53
N LEU A 372 -34.34 -8.38 -36.25
CA LEU A 372 -35.01 -9.35 -37.13
C LEU A 372 -36.53 -9.12 -37.32
N ASP A 373 -37.17 -8.28 -36.50
CA ASP A 373 -38.58 -7.87 -36.61
C ASP A 373 -38.75 -6.56 -37.44
N GLY A 374 -37.67 -5.78 -37.61
CA GLY A 374 -37.64 -4.52 -38.34
C GLY A 374 -37.65 -3.25 -37.48
N ASP A 375 -37.60 -3.38 -36.16
CA ASP A 375 -37.54 -2.26 -35.20
C ASP A 375 -36.10 -1.75 -35.03
N PRO A 376 -35.87 -0.43 -34.86
CA PRO A 376 -34.54 0.14 -34.68
C PRO A 376 -33.98 -0.14 -33.26
N THR A 377 -32.74 -0.60 -33.18
CA THR A 377 -32.12 -1.09 -31.93
C THR A 377 -31.11 -0.12 -31.29
N ARG A 378 -30.39 0.66 -32.10
CA ARG A 378 -29.28 1.53 -31.68
C ARG A 378 -29.39 2.91 -32.33
N PRO A 379 -28.77 3.97 -31.77
CA PRO A 379 -28.65 5.26 -32.44
C PRO A 379 -27.97 5.14 -33.82
N THR A 380 -28.35 6.02 -34.74
CA THR A 380 -27.82 6.00 -36.11
C THR A 380 -26.37 6.51 -36.16
N ILE A 381 -25.53 5.86 -36.96
CA ILE A 381 -24.20 6.35 -37.32
C ILE A 381 -24.27 7.22 -38.58
N THR A 382 -23.30 8.12 -38.76
CA THR A 382 -23.21 8.98 -39.95
C THR A 382 -21.96 8.67 -40.75
N PHE A 383 -22.04 8.72 -42.06
CA PHE A 383 -20.91 8.64 -42.99
C PHE A 383 -20.72 10.01 -43.64
N ASP A 384 -19.48 10.47 -43.80
CA ASP A 384 -19.23 11.81 -44.35
C ASP A 384 -19.78 11.98 -45.78
N ILE A 385 -19.77 10.89 -46.56
CA ILE A 385 -20.36 10.76 -47.90
C ILE A 385 -21.05 9.38 -47.98
N PHE A 386 -22.10 9.25 -48.79
CA PHE A 386 -22.75 7.97 -49.05
C PHE A 386 -21.72 6.93 -49.54
N PRO A 387 -21.57 5.78 -48.86
CA PRO A 387 -20.49 4.84 -49.14
C PRO A 387 -20.69 4.08 -50.45
N GLU A 388 -19.58 3.66 -51.07
CA GLU A 388 -19.56 2.78 -52.24
C GLU A 388 -19.63 1.30 -51.83
N GLN A 389 -19.08 0.96 -50.67
CA GLN A 389 -19.10 -0.36 -50.06
C GLN A 389 -19.10 -0.19 -48.54
N VAL A 390 -19.81 -1.08 -47.84
CA VAL A 390 -19.85 -1.12 -46.37
C VAL A 390 -19.59 -2.55 -45.93
N VAL A 391 -18.72 -2.69 -44.93
CA VAL A 391 -18.30 -3.94 -44.32
C VAL A 391 -18.24 -3.73 -42.80
N ILE A 392 -18.44 -4.80 -42.04
CA ILE A 392 -18.34 -4.78 -40.57
C ILE A 392 -17.30 -5.81 -40.13
N ASP A 393 -16.47 -5.46 -39.16
CA ASP A 393 -15.64 -6.39 -38.39
C ASP A 393 -16.11 -6.42 -36.92
N GLY A 394 -16.45 -7.61 -36.42
CA GLY A 394 -16.94 -7.83 -35.07
C GLY A 394 -16.59 -9.22 -34.55
N ASN A 395 -16.37 -9.34 -33.24
CA ASN A 395 -16.00 -10.58 -32.58
C ASN A 395 -17.19 -11.54 -32.45
N SER A 396 -17.53 -12.22 -33.55
CA SER A 396 -18.68 -13.14 -33.63
C SER A 396 -18.49 -14.48 -32.87
N SER A 397 -17.64 -14.55 -31.84
CA SER A 397 -17.22 -15.81 -31.21
C SER A 397 -17.85 -16.14 -29.85
N ASP A 398 -18.32 -15.15 -29.09
CA ASP A 398 -18.80 -15.36 -27.71
C ASP A 398 -20.16 -14.68 -27.47
N ALA A 399 -21.23 -15.37 -27.86
CA ALA A 399 -22.62 -14.92 -27.77
C ALA A 399 -23.21 -14.94 -26.33
N THR A 400 -22.43 -14.52 -25.32
CA THR A 400 -22.81 -14.64 -23.90
C THR A 400 -22.72 -13.36 -23.06
N SER A 401 -22.24 -12.23 -23.61
CA SER A 401 -22.19 -10.94 -22.89
C SER A 401 -22.63 -9.79 -23.79
N SER A 402 -23.89 -9.41 -23.70
CA SER A 402 -24.59 -8.51 -24.64
C SER A 402 -24.35 -7.01 -24.45
N GLU A 403 -23.40 -6.59 -23.61
CA GLU A 403 -23.31 -5.18 -23.16
C GLU A 403 -22.14 -4.37 -23.74
N ASP A 404 -21.03 -4.95 -24.18
CA ASP A 404 -19.85 -4.19 -24.67
C ASP A 404 -19.03 -4.89 -25.78
N GLU A 405 -19.65 -5.18 -26.93
CA GLU A 405 -18.94 -5.70 -28.12
C GLU A 405 -18.24 -4.57 -28.92
N ASP A 406 -16.90 -4.61 -28.99
CA ASP A 406 -16.07 -3.67 -29.76
C ASP A 406 -15.96 -4.06 -31.25
N GLY A 407 -16.96 -3.64 -32.03
CA GLY A 407 -17.00 -3.81 -33.49
C GLY A 407 -16.96 -2.49 -34.27
N TYR A 408 -16.48 -2.60 -35.51
CA TYR A 408 -16.17 -1.44 -36.36
C TYR A 408 -16.81 -1.56 -37.73
N VAL A 409 -17.26 -0.42 -38.26
CA VAL A 409 -17.85 -0.28 -39.59
C VAL A 409 -16.82 0.35 -40.52
N PHE A 410 -16.56 -0.33 -41.63
CA PHE A 410 -15.69 0.11 -42.72
C PHE A 410 -16.56 0.62 -43.87
N ALA A 411 -16.31 1.85 -44.30
CA ALA A 411 -17.01 2.47 -45.41
C ALA A 411 -16.01 2.96 -46.46
N SER A 412 -15.99 2.33 -47.62
CA SER A 412 -15.20 2.81 -48.75
C SER A 412 -15.91 3.99 -49.42
N MET A 413 -15.21 5.11 -49.60
CA MET A 413 -15.75 6.33 -50.21
C MET A 413 -14.65 7.18 -50.84
N THR A 414 -15.04 8.21 -51.59
CA THR A 414 -14.12 9.16 -52.22
C THR A 414 -14.49 10.58 -51.79
N LYS A 415 -13.58 11.28 -51.11
CA LYS A 415 -13.78 12.65 -50.58
C LYS A 415 -12.96 13.65 -51.38
N ASP A 416 -13.54 14.80 -51.71
CA ASP A 416 -12.79 15.91 -52.30
C ASP A 416 -12.07 16.71 -51.20
N VAL A 417 -10.78 16.44 -51.01
CA VAL A 417 -9.94 17.12 -50.02
C VAL A 417 -9.07 18.14 -50.72
N ASN A 418 -9.28 19.43 -50.43
CA ASN A 418 -8.59 20.57 -51.05
C ASN A 418 -8.68 20.59 -52.60
N GLY A 419 -9.79 20.11 -53.17
CA GLY A 419 -10.00 20.05 -54.62
C GLY A 419 -9.34 18.85 -55.31
N VAL A 420 -8.80 17.90 -54.55
CA VAL A 420 -8.30 16.61 -55.04
C VAL A 420 -9.16 15.48 -54.48
N SER A 421 -9.78 14.71 -55.37
CA SER A 421 -10.57 13.53 -54.99
C SER A 421 -9.65 12.45 -54.42
N ARG A 422 -9.83 12.11 -53.14
CA ARG A 422 -9.12 11.05 -52.43
C ARG A 422 -10.07 9.90 -52.11
N SER A 423 -9.83 8.76 -52.73
CA SER A 423 -10.44 7.48 -52.31
C SER A 423 -9.77 7.02 -51.03
N GLY A 424 -10.55 6.48 -50.09
CA GLY A 424 -10.06 5.91 -48.83
C GLY A 424 -11.14 5.11 -48.13
N ILE A 425 -10.85 4.72 -46.89
CA ILE A 425 -11.78 3.96 -46.06
C ILE A 425 -12.02 4.72 -44.77
N GLU A 426 -13.27 5.10 -44.52
CA GLU A 426 -13.72 5.63 -43.24
C GLU A 426 -13.98 4.46 -42.28
N ILE A 427 -13.43 4.55 -41.07
CA ILE A 427 -13.61 3.55 -40.02
C ILE A 427 -14.15 4.27 -38.77
N GLN A 428 -15.25 3.74 -38.23
CA GLN A 428 -15.84 4.19 -36.97
C GLN A 428 -16.36 2.99 -36.17
N SER A 429 -16.41 3.12 -34.84
CA SER A 429 -17.09 2.15 -33.98
C SER A 429 -18.57 2.07 -34.36
N TRP A 430 -19.18 0.88 -34.30
CA TRP A 430 -20.64 0.78 -34.47
C TRP A 430 -21.43 1.44 -33.32
N SER A 431 -20.76 1.75 -32.19
CA SER A 431 -21.34 2.45 -31.04
C SER A 431 -21.20 3.98 -31.13
N ALA A 432 -20.55 4.50 -32.18
CA ALA A 432 -20.28 5.92 -32.39
C ALA A 432 -21.54 6.82 -32.36
N GLY A 433 -22.73 6.26 -32.61
CA GLY A 433 -24.01 6.98 -32.50
C GLY A 433 -24.38 7.42 -31.07
N ASN A 434 -23.70 6.91 -30.03
CA ASN A 434 -23.85 7.36 -28.65
C ASN A 434 -23.01 8.61 -28.31
N GLU A 435 -22.03 8.96 -29.16
CA GLU A 435 -21.05 10.01 -28.89
C GLU A 435 -21.48 11.36 -29.48
N ALA A 436 -21.21 12.46 -28.77
CA ALA A 436 -21.53 13.80 -29.27
C ALA A 436 -20.65 14.21 -30.47
N HIS A 437 -19.42 13.72 -30.51
CA HIS A 437 -18.42 13.96 -31.56
C HIS A 437 -17.69 12.64 -31.87
N PRO A 438 -18.26 11.75 -32.70
CA PRO A 438 -17.70 10.44 -32.94
C PRO A 438 -16.33 10.51 -33.64
N GLU A 439 -15.35 9.76 -33.13
CA GLU A 439 -14.05 9.64 -33.78
C GLU A 439 -14.15 8.81 -35.06
N LYS A 440 -13.81 9.43 -36.20
CA LYS A 440 -13.73 8.77 -37.52
C LYS A 440 -12.28 8.70 -37.98
N GLN A 441 -11.76 7.49 -38.15
CA GLN A 441 -10.44 7.27 -38.75
C GLN A 441 -10.57 7.26 -40.28
N TRP A 442 -9.59 7.85 -40.96
CA TRP A 442 -9.42 7.74 -42.42
C TRP A 442 -8.19 6.88 -42.73
N LEU A 443 -8.40 5.77 -43.43
CA LEU A 443 -7.37 4.80 -43.77
C LEU A 443 -7.10 4.81 -45.29
N GLU A 444 -5.84 5.00 -45.66
CA GLU A 444 -5.31 5.00 -47.03
C GLU A 444 -4.08 4.10 -47.08
N ALA A 445 -3.89 3.34 -48.17
CA ALA A 445 -2.62 2.67 -48.44
C ALA A 445 -1.53 3.68 -48.81
N GLU A 446 -0.27 3.34 -48.54
CA GLU A 446 0.88 4.25 -48.73
C GLU A 446 1.16 4.58 -50.20
N ASN A 447 0.73 3.73 -51.14
CA ASN A 447 0.93 3.89 -52.58
C ASN A 447 -0.03 4.93 -53.19
N SER A 448 0.48 6.13 -53.44
CA SER A 448 -0.27 7.25 -54.06
C SER A 448 -0.75 7.02 -55.49
N ASP A 449 -0.09 6.13 -56.21
CA ASP A 449 -0.15 6.09 -57.68
C ASP A 449 -1.25 5.15 -58.22
N LEU A 450 -1.95 4.44 -57.33
CA LEU A 450 -3.02 3.51 -57.69
C LEU A 450 -4.33 4.25 -57.99
N SER A 451 -4.82 4.13 -59.22
CA SER A 451 -6.12 4.65 -59.64
C SER A 451 -7.29 3.82 -59.09
N GLY A 452 -8.46 4.44 -58.98
CA GLY A 452 -9.72 3.78 -58.59
C GLY A 452 -10.07 3.84 -57.10
N ILE A 453 -11.18 3.19 -56.76
CA ILE A 453 -11.82 3.14 -55.44
C ILE A 453 -11.36 1.86 -54.71
N TYR A 454 -11.29 1.88 -53.37
CA TYR A 454 -10.99 0.69 -52.59
C TYR A 454 -12.15 -0.32 -52.65
N GLY A 455 -11.83 -1.57 -52.95
CA GLY A 455 -12.73 -2.69 -52.66
C GLY A 455 -12.50 -3.18 -51.23
N ILE A 456 -13.58 -3.50 -50.52
CA ILE A 456 -13.54 -4.02 -49.15
C ILE A 456 -14.50 -5.20 -49.02
N ARG A 457 -14.10 -6.27 -48.33
CA ARG A 457 -14.95 -7.45 -48.13
C ARG A 457 -14.58 -8.25 -46.89
N THR A 458 -15.58 -8.70 -46.12
CA THR A 458 -15.43 -9.80 -45.17
C THR A 458 -15.25 -11.11 -45.96
N VAL A 459 -14.13 -11.79 -45.78
CA VAL A 459 -13.85 -13.09 -46.40
C VAL A 459 -14.41 -14.25 -45.58
N THR A 460 -14.49 -15.43 -46.19
CA THR A 460 -15.07 -16.64 -45.59
C THR A 460 -14.29 -17.18 -44.38
N SER A 461 -12.95 -17.15 -44.41
CA SER A 461 -12.10 -17.63 -43.31
C SER A 461 -11.26 -16.51 -42.69
N SER A 462 -11.00 -16.59 -41.39
CA SER A 462 -10.10 -15.66 -40.70
C SER A 462 -8.64 -16.08 -40.85
N GLN A 463 -7.76 -15.12 -41.12
CA GLN A 463 -6.32 -15.29 -41.03
C GLN A 463 -5.81 -14.88 -39.63
N GLU A 464 -4.82 -15.57 -39.08
CA GLU A 464 -4.06 -15.04 -37.94
C GLU A 464 -3.01 -14.03 -38.45
N ALA A 465 -3.04 -12.83 -37.89
CA ALA A 465 -2.04 -11.78 -38.06
C ALA A 465 -1.29 -11.57 -36.74
N GLN A 466 0.05 -11.52 -36.80
CA GLN A 466 0.93 -11.24 -35.67
C GLN A 466 1.44 -9.80 -35.78
N SER A 467 1.45 -9.06 -34.67
CA SER A 467 2.08 -7.74 -34.58
C SER A 467 3.46 -7.84 -33.92
N ASP A 468 4.52 -7.67 -34.70
CA ASP A 468 5.89 -7.78 -34.18
C ASP A 468 6.23 -6.63 -33.22
N ASP A 469 5.66 -5.42 -33.42
CA ASP A 469 5.71 -4.30 -32.46
C ASP A 469 5.28 -4.72 -31.04
N VAL A 470 4.25 -5.56 -30.91
CA VAL A 470 3.78 -6.06 -29.61
C VAL A 470 4.79 -7.04 -29.00
N VAL A 471 5.40 -7.89 -29.82
CA VAL A 471 6.43 -8.83 -29.39
C VAL A 471 7.65 -8.09 -28.87
N GLU A 472 8.14 -7.09 -29.61
CA GLU A 472 9.27 -6.27 -29.20
C GLU A 472 8.98 -5.54 -27.88
N LYS A 473 7.81 -4.89 -27.78
CA LYS A 473 7.46 -4.05 -26.62
C LYS A 473 7.19 -4.88 -25.36
N LEU A 474 6.48 -6.00 -25.44
CA LEU A 474 6.14 -6.88 -24.31
C LEU A 474 7.13 -8.02 -24.03
N SER A 475 8.15 -8.24 -24.88
CA SER A 475 9.22 -9.19 -24.57
C SER A 475 9.96 -8.76 -23.29
N MET A 476 10.15 -9.68 -22.35
CA MET A 476 10.93 -9.41 -21.13
C MET A 476 12.43 -9.46 -21.45
N LYS A 477 13.11 -8.32 -21.37
CA LYS A 477 14.54 -8.17 -21.61
C LYS A 477 15.26 -7.89 -20.28
N LYS A 478 16.48 -8.41 -20.12
CA LYS A 478 17.35 -8.10 -18.97
C LYS A 478 17.73 -6.61 -19.01
N PHE A 479 17.55 -5.90 -17.89
CA PHE A 479 17.91 -4.50 -17.71
C PHE A 479 19.25 -4.39 -16.98
N ILE A 480 20.11 -3.47 -17.41
CA ILE A 480 21.44 -3.26 -16.82
C ILE A 480 21.44 -1.93 -16.05
N PRO A 481 21.30 -1.95 -14.71
CA PRO A 481 21.23 -0.72 -13.91
C PRO A 481 22.57 0.03 -13.85
N PHE A 482 23.69 -0.62 -14.21
CA PHE A 482 25.02 -0.03 -14.30
C PHE A 482 25.65 -0.32 -15.68
N PRO A 483 25.30 0.43 -16.74
CA PRO A 483 25.87 0.21 -18.06
C PRO A 483 27.40 0.38 -18.01
N SER A 484 28.12 -0.68 -18.39
CA SER A 484 29.58 -0.64 -18.49
C SER A 484 29.98 0.07 -19.78
N SER A 485 31.04 0.89 -19.73
CA SER A 485 31.52 1.67 -20.88
C SER A 485 32.27 0.82 -21.94
N ALA A 486 32.01 -0.49 -21.98
CA ALA A 486 32.73 -1.47 -22.78
C ALA A 486 31.87 -2.26 -23.77
N GLU A 487 30.54 -2.12 -23.74
CA GLU A 487 29.61 -2.92 -24.57
C GLU A 487 29.01 -2.15 -25.77
N SER A 488 29.56 -0.99 -26.11
CA SER A 488 29.30 -0.32 -27.40
C SER A 488 30.43 -0.60 -28.41
N ASP A 489 30.10 -1.41 -29.41
CA ASP A 489 30.82 -1.71 -30.66
C ASP A 489 32.09 -2.60 -30.65
N PRO A 490 32.29 -3.43 -31.71
CA PRO A 490 33.48 -4.28 -31.89
C PRO A 490 34.73 -3.47 -32.27
N PRO A 491 35.94 -4.02 -32.10
CA PRO A 491 37.14 -3.21 -31.90
C PRO A 491 37.67 -2.57 -33.19
N THR A 492 37.89 -1.25 -33.14
CA THR A 492 38.89 -0.58 -33.98
C THR A 492 40.02 -0.03 -33.11
N THR A 493 41.25 -0.25 -33.57
CA THR A 493 42.48 0.04 -32.83
C THR A 493 42.74 1.54 -32.66
N GLY A 494 42.85 2.03 -31.42
CA GLY A 494 43.17 3.43 -31.14
C GLY A 494 43.64 3.69 -29.70
N THR A 495 44.94 3.56 -29.44
CA THR A 495 45.54 3.85 -28.12
C THR A 495 45.42 5.32 -27.71
N LEU A 496 44.73 5.62 -26.61
CA LEU A 496 45.00 6.78 -25.75
C LEU A 496 44.91 6.41 -24.26
N LYS A 497 45.66 7.13 -23.43
CA LYS A 497 45.97 6.76 -22.03
C LYS A 497 44.86 7.14 -21.05
N PRO A 498 44.63 6.37 -19.97
CA PRO A 498 43.70 6.76 -18.91
C PRO A 498 44.34 7.84 -18.02
N SER A 499 43.71 9.02 -17.94
CA SER A 499 44.04 10.03 -16.94
C SER A 499 42.98 10.06 -15.83
N ASP A 500 43.36 9.43 -14.73
CA ASP A 500 42.90 9.66 -13.36
C ASP A 500 41.42 9.42 -13.00
N SER A 501 41.16 8.25 -12.40
CA SER A 501 39.95 7.99 -11.61
C SER A 501 40.21 6.95 -10.51
N ARG A 502 41.17 7.22 -9.61
CA ARG A 502 41.44 6.36 -8.43
C ARG A 502 40.18 6.04 -7.63
N THR A 503 39.18 6.92 -7.60
CA THR A 503 37.90 6.71 -6.91
C THR A 503 36.95 5.76 -7.66
N ALA A 504 36.88 5.82 -9.00
CA ALA A 504 35.97 4.98 -9.78
C ALA A 504 36.43 3.51 -9.79
N LEU A 505 37.74 3.28 -10.00
CA LEU A 505 38.34 1.94 -9.88
C LEU A 505 38.25 1.36 -8.46
N SER A 506 38.17 2.21 -7.43
CA SER A 506 37.90 1.77 -6.05
C SER A 506 36.44 1.35 -5.84
N ILE A 507 35.48 2.06 -6.44
CA ILE A 507 34.06 1.71 -6.37
C ILE A 507 33.77 0.42 -7.17
N GLU A 508 34.37 0.27 -8.35
CA GLU A 508 34.25 -0.94 -9.17
C GLU A 508 34.98 -2.15 -8.55
N ARG A 509 36.10 -1.93 -7.84
CA ARG A 509 36.68 -2.97 -6.98
C ARG A 509 35.79 -3.31 -5.81
N LEU A 510 35.22 -2.32 -5.12
CA LEU A 510 34.33 -2.57 -3.99
C LEU A 510 33.03 -3.27 -4.39
N SER A 511 32.49 -3.01 -5.59
CA SER A 511 31.33 -3.76 -6.10
C SER A 511 31.70 -5.19 -6.44
N LYS A 512 32.83 -5.42 -7.12
CA LYS A 512 33.34 -6.77 -7.43
C LYS A 512 33.78 -7.55 -6.20
N GLU A 513 34.33 -6.89 -5.18
CA GLU A 513 34.61 -7.51 -3.87
C GLU A 513 33.31 -7.79 -3.10
N ARG A 514 32.28 -6.92 -3.18
CA ARG A 514 30.94 -7.21 -2.65
C ARG A 514 30.31 -8.45 -3.31
N GLU A 515 30.35 -8.56 -4.63
CA GLU A 515 29.86 -9.74 -5.36
C GLU A 515 30.60 -11.03 -4.96
N LEU A 516 31.89 -10.94 -4.64
CA LEU A 516 32.68 -12.06 -4.14
C LEU A 516 32.33 -12.44 -2.70
N PHE A 517 32.01 -11.49 -1.82
CA PHE A 517 31.63 -11.76 -0.42
C PHE A 517 30.15 -12.13 -0.24
N GLU A 518 29.21 -11.58 -1.03
CA GLU A 518 27.78 -11.95 -0.98
C GLU A 518 27.49 -13.32 -1.64
N ARG A 519 28.48 -13.91 -2.32
CA ARG A 519 28.33 -15.19 -3.02
C ARG A 519 28.06 -16.39 -2.08
N ASP A 520 28.50 -16.29 -0.83
CA ASP A 520 28.73 -17.44 0.05
C ASP A 520 27.85 -17.50 1.32
N LEU A 521 26.94 -16.55 1.58
CA LEU A 521 26.25 -16.44 2.89
C LEU A 521 24.80 -16.94 2.96
N ASP A 522 23.87 -16.55 2.08
CA ASP A 522 22.42 -16.76 2.33
C ASP A 522 21.58 -17.26 1.13
N SER A 523 21.92 -18.41 0.55
CA SER A 523 20.96 -19.18 -0.27
C SER A 523 21.11 -20.69 -0.04
N GLN A 524 20.14 -21.31 0.64
CA GLN A 524 20.08 -22.77 0.82
C GLN A 524 19.77 -23.53 -0.49
N ASP A 525 19.22 -22.85 -1.50
CA ASP A 525 18.96 -23.39 -2.85
C ASP A 525 20.18 -23.19 -3.77
N GLY A 526 21.26 -23.90 -3.44
CA GLY A 526 22.57 -23.79 -4.07
C GLY A 526 22.72 -24.51 -5.42
N GLU A 527 21.84 -24.28 -6.40
CA GLU A 527 22.11 -24.64 -7.80
C GLU A 527 22.70 -23.46 -8.57
N ALA A 528 23.76 -23.71 -9.34
CA ALA A 528 24.29 -22.76 -10.31
C ALA A 528 23.31 -22.65 -11.49
N LEU A 529 23.01 -21.43 -11.94
CA LEU A 529 22.15 -21.23 -13.10
C LEU A 529 22.76 -21.91 -14.34
N PRO A 530 21.97 -22.66 -15.14
CA PRO A 530 22.47 -23.31 -16.35
C PRO A 530 23.12 -22.34 -17.33
N GLU A 531 24.17 -22.79 -18.01
CA GLU A 531 24.81 -22.03 -19.08
C GLU A 531 23.80 -21.74 -20.20
N GLY A 532 23.62 -20.46 -20.54
CA GLY A 532 22.59 -20.03 -21.50
C GLY A 532 21.20 -19.74 -20.91
N TRP A 533 20.98 -19.82 -19.59
CA TRP A 533 19.66 -19.55 -18.96
C TRP A 533 19.07 -18.16 -19.28
N GLU A 534 19.90 -17.13 -19.46
CA GLU A 534 19.42 -15.80 -19.87
C GLU A 534 18.85 -15.80 -21.30
N ALA A 535 19.46 -16.59 -22.20
CA ALA A 535 18.98 -16.74 -23.57
C ALA A 535 17.66 -17.53 -23.60
N THR A 536 17.53 -18.61 -22.83
CA THR A 536 16.26 -19.35 -22.73
C THR A 536 15.16 -18.46 -22.16
N ARG A 537 15.44 -17.65 -21.12
CA ARG A 537 14.46 -16.72 -20.55
C ARG A 537 14.04 -15.60 -21.52
N THR A 538 14.95 -15.13 -22.36
CA THR A 538 14.61 -14.17 -23.43
C THR A 538 13.66 -14.82 -24.44
N VAL A 539 13.95 -16.05 -24.88
CA VAL A 539 13.08 -16.79 -25.80
C VAL A 539 11.71 -17.09 -25.20
N GLU A 540 11.63 -17.49 -23.92
CA GLU A 540 10.35 -17.65 -23.20
C GLU A 540 9.54 -16.34 -23.16
N GLY A 541 10.21 -15.21 -22.94
CA GLY A 541 9.60 -13.87 -22.94
C GLY A 541 9.07 -13.45 -24.32
N GLU A 542 9.81 -13.73 -25.38
CA GLU A 542 9.37 -13.53 -26.77
C GLU A 542 8.18 -14.43 -27.13
N GLU A 543 8.20 -15.71 -26.74
CA GLU A 543 7.14 -16.67 -27.03
C GLU A 543 5.84 -16.32 -26.26
N PHE A 544 5.96 -15.85 -25.01
CA PHE A 544 4.85 -15.29 -24.26
C PHE A 544 4.24 -14.06 -24.95
N ALA A 545 5.06 -13.09 -25.34
CA ALA A 545 4.59 -11.88 -26.02
C ALA A 545 3.98 -12.21 -27.40
N ARG A 546 4.56 -13.17 -28.13
CA ARG A 546 4.05 -13.68 -29.42
C ARG A 546 2.67 -14.32 -29.31
N ARG A 547 2.36 -15.01 -28.21
CA ARG A 547 1.01 -15.54 -27.95
C ARG A 547 -0.02 -14.41 -27.81
N LEU A 548 0.35 -13.29 -27.18
CA LEU A 548 -0.51 -12.11 -27.00
C LEU A 548 -0.61 -11.24 -28.26
N ALA A 549 0.42 -11.24 -29.11
CA ALA A 549 0.51 -10.44 -30.34
C ALA A 549 -0.36 -10.94 -31.50
N LYS A 550 -1.07 -12.07 -31.33
CA LYS A 550 -1.93 -12.67 -32.36
C LYS A 550 -3.33 -12.05 -32.37
N SER A 551 -3.79 -11.65 -33.54
CA SER A 551 -5.17 -11.22 -33.81
C SER A 551 -5.75 -12.00 -34.99
N LYS A 552 -7.07 -12.17 -35.03
CA LYS A 552 -7.77 -12.76 -36.18
C LYS A 552 -8.31 -11.63 -37.07
N THR A 553 -8.09 -11.73 -38.37
CA THR A 553 -8.53 -10.74 -39.36
C THR A 553 -9.42 -11.38 -40.41
N ARG A 554 -10.49 -10.67 -40.80
CA ARG A 554 -11.49 -11.14 -41.77
C ARG A 554 -11.78 -10.14 -42.89
N VAL A 555 -11.25 -8.92 -42.84
CA VAL A 555 -11.52 -7.87 -43.82
C VAL A 555 -10.37 -7.74 -44.81
N ALA A 556 -10.60 -8.18 -46.04
CA ALA A 556 -9.69 -7.96 -47.17
C ALA A 556 -9.99 -6.61 -47.83
N VAL A 557 -8.94 -5.89 -48.18
CA VAL A 557 -8.97 -4.57 -48.83
C VAL A 557 -8.14 -4.63 -50.10
N TRP A 558 -8.60 -4.06 -51.21
CA TRP A 558 -7.81 -4.02 -52.45
C TRP A 558 -8.00 -2.73 -53.24
N ARG A 559 -7.00 -2.39 -54.05
CA ARG A 559 -7.00 -1.24 -54.96
C ARG A 559 -6.00 -1.49 -56.09
N GLY A 560 -6.42 -1.27 -57.34
CA GLY A 560 -5.62 -1.66 -58.51
C GLY A 560 -5.31 -3.16 -58.49
N ASN A 561 -4.02 -3.50 -58.48
CA ASN A 561 -3.47 -4.85 -58.42
C ASN A 561 -2.97 -5.27 -57.01
N CYS A 562 -3.11 -4.43 -56.00
CA CYS A 562 -2.64 -4.69 -54.63
C CYS A 562 -3.78 -5.18 -53.73
N ILE A 563 -3.48 -6.11 -52.81
CA ILE A 563 -4.39 -6.60 -51.77
C ILE A 563 -3.72 -6.49 -50.39
N TRP A 564 -4.47 -6.00 -49.41
CA TRP A 564 -4.09 -5.83 -48.00
C TRP A 564 -5.09 -6.52 -47.07
N TRP A 565 -4.63 -6.89 -45.87
CA TRP A 565 -5.49 -7.14 -44.73
C TRP A 565 -5.74 -5.84 -43.97
N ALA A 566 -6.98 -5.55 -43.60
CA ALA A 566 -7.25 -4.60 -42.53
C ALA A 566 -7.08 -5.32 -41.19
N VAL A 567 -5.97 -5.04 -40.50
CA VAL A 567 -5.59 -5.67 -39.23
C VAL A 567 -5.95 -4.74 -38.07
N ARG A 568 -6.53 -5.28 -37.00
CA ARG A 568 -6.77 -4.52 -35.75
C ARG A 568 -5.43 -4.06 -35.19
N ASN A 569 -5.26 -2.75 -35.03
CA ASN A 569 -4.06 -2.15 -34.46
C ASN A 569 -4.12 -2.31 -32.92
N PRO A 570 -3.22 -3.07 -32.28
CA PRO A 570 -3.30 -3.33 -30.85
C PRO A 570 -3.26 -2.03 -30.02
N LEU A 571 -4.06 -1.96 -28.95
CA LEU A 571 -4.17 -0.76 -28.12
C LEU A 571 -2.81 -0.32 -27.55
N ILE A 572 -1.93 -1.28 -27.22
CA ILE A 572 -0.55 -0.99 -26.80
C ILE A 572 0.21 -0.17 -27.84
N VAL A 573 0.14 -0.53 -29.14
CA VAL A 573 0.88 0.18 -30.19
C VAL A 573 0.36 1.62 -30.34
N GLN A 574 -0.97 1.81 -30.27
CA GLN A 574 -1.60 3.14 -30.33
C GLN A 574 -1.22 4.02 -29.13
N LEU A 575 -1.35 3.53 -27.90
CA LEU A 575 -1.04 4.31 -26.69
C LEU A 575 0.46 4.57 -26.55
N ASP A 576 1.29 3.61 -26.93
CA ASP A 576 2.74 3.74 -26.87
C ASP A 576 3.28 4.78 -27.86
N LYS A 577 2.77 4.80 -29.11
CA LYS A 577 3.08 5.87 -30.08
C LYS A 577 2.67 7.25 -29.58
N ARG A 578 1.53 7.37 -28.87
CA ARG A 578 1.12 8.64 -28.23
C ARG A 578 2.08 9.07 -27.12
N LEU A 579 2.63 8.14 -26.33
CA LEU A 579 3.68 8.45 -25.34
C LEU A 579 5.00 8.86 -26.02
N GLU A 580 5.39 8.18 -27.11
CA GLU A 580 6.59 8.50 -27.89
C GLU A 580 6.47 9.87 -28.56
N ALA A 581 5.31 10.22 -29.13
CA ALA A 581 5.03 11.55 -29.68
C ALA A 581 5.10 12.64 -28.59
N ALA A 582 4.53 12.40 -27.40
CA ALA A 582 4.60 13.32 -26.26
C ALA A 582 6.04 13.53 -25.74
N HIS A 583 6.92 12.55 -25.93
CA HIS A 583 8.35 12.64 -25.62
C HIS A 583 9.15 13.33 -26.74
N LEU A 584 8.89 12.99 -28.01
CA LEU A 584 9.61 13.51 -29.17
C LEU A 584 9.27 14.99 -29.46
N ALA A 585 8.06 15.45 -29.17
CA ALA A 585 7.67 16.86 -29.30
C ALA A 585 8.59 17.85 -28.54
N ALA A 586 9.29 17.36 -27.49
CA ALA A 586 10.31 18.12 -26.75
C ALA A 586 11.58 18.46 -27.55
N HIS A 587 11.73 17.94 -28.78
CA HIS A 587 12.90 18.18 -29.63
C HIS A 587 12.73 19.40 -30.56
N SER A 588 11.54 20.03 -30.62
CA SER A 588 11.32 21.30 -31.32
C SER A 588 11.22 22.48 -30.35
N ASP A 589 12.21 23.37 -30.41
CA ASP A 589 12.35 24.68 -29.73
C ASP A 589 12.34 24.73 -28.18
N GLN A 590 11.73 23.79 -27.45
CA GLN A 590 11.83 23.72 -25.97
C GLN A 590 11.94 22.28 -25.49
N GLN A 591 12.96 21.98 -24.69
CA GLN A 591 13.23 20.67 -24.05
C GLN A 591 12.21 20.33 -22.93
N ASP A 592 10.92 20.46 -23.20
CA ASP A 592 9.86 20.12 -22.24
C ASP A 592 8.98 18.99 -22.82
N ILE A 593 8.89 17.89 -22.07
CA ILE A 593 8.03 16.75 -22.39
C ILE A 593 6.57 17.18 -22.16
N ASP A 594 5.65 16.83 -23.07
CA ASP A 594 4.24 17.18 -22.88
C ASP A 594 3.60 16.33 -21.77
N LYS A 595 3.73 16.84 -20.53
CA LYS A 595 3.12 16.25 -19.33
C LYS A 595 1.62 16.07 -19.49
N ARG A 596 0.92 16.96 -20.21
CA ARG A 596 -0.54 16.90 -20.39
C ARG A 596 -0.92 15.75 -21.31
N ALA A 597 -0.20 15.55 -22.42
CA ALA A 597 -0.40 14.41 -23.29
C ALA A 597 -0.22 13.08 -22.56
N ILE A 598 0.84 12.94 -21.74
CA ILE A 598 1.07 11.74 -20.93
C ILE A 598 -0.05 11.52 -19.90
N ILE A 599 -0.48 12.57 -19.19
CA ILE A 599 -1.59 12.49 -18.22
C ILE A 599 -2.91 12.10 -18.93
N MET A 600 -3.17 12.60 -20.14
CA MET A 600 -4.35 12.19 -20.92
C MET A 600 -4.29 10.70 -21.26
N VAL A 601 -3.15 10.18 -21.71
CA VAL A 601 -2.96 8.73 -21.97
C VAL A 601 -3.21 7.89 -20.71
N LEU A 602 -2.69 8.31 -19.55
CA LEU A 602 -2.93 7.65 -18.27
C LEU A 602 -4.40 7.71 -17.82
N SER A 603 -5.07 8.84 -18.01
CA SER A 603 -6.51 8.97 -17.70
C SER A 603 -7.39 8.09 -18.58
N ALA A 604 -6.98 7.85 -19.84
CA ALA A 604 -7.73 7.00 -20.78
C ALA A 604 -7.73 5.51 -20.41
N ILE A 605 -6.81 5.07 -19.54
CA ILE A 605 -6.72 3.67 -19.06
C ILE A 605 -7.16 3.48 -17.61
N ARG A 606 -7.19 4.53 -16.77
CA ARG A 606 -7.39 4.41 -15.32
C ARG A 606 -8.71 3.75 -14.92
N ASP A 607 -9.79 4.10 -15.61
CA ASP A 607 -11.15 3.64 -15.31
C ASP A 607 -11.63 2.54 -16.29
N ARG A 608 -10.71 1.80 -16.92
CA ARG A 608 -11.01 0.71 -17.87
C ARG A 608 -10.68 -0.66 -17.29
N ASP A 609 -11.69 -1.53 -17.21
CA ASP A 609 -11.47 -2.96 -16.96
C ASP A 609 -10.87 -3.63 -18.21
N ALA A 610 -9.84 -4.45 -18.02
CA ALA A 610 -9.21 -5.19 -19.11
C ALA A 610 -10.09 -6.38 -19.54
N LYS A 611 -10.54 -6.39 -20.80
CA LYS A 611 -11.34 -7.48 -21.39
C LYS A 611 -10.46 -8.64 -21.85
N THR A 612 -9.18 -8.37 -22.18
CA THR A 612 -8.23 -9.37 -22.69
C THR A 612 -6.91 -9.41 -21.90
N GLU A 613 -6.19 -10.53 -21.99
CA GLU A 613 -4.85 -10.67 -21.39
C GLU A 613 -3.82 -9.68 -21.99
N LEU A 614 -3.99 -9.34 -23.28
CA LEU A 614 -3.21 -8.30 -23.93
C LEU A 614 -3.51 -6.90 -23.36
N GLU A 615 -4.78 -6.56 -23.10
CA GLU A 615 -5.13 -5.27 -22.46
C GLU A 615 -4.62 -5.18 -21.02
N PHE A 616 -4.74 -6.26 -20.25
CA PHE A 616 -4.23 -6.30 -18.87
C PHE A 616 -2.71 -6.05 -18.81
N THR A 617 -1.96 -6.68 -19.72
CA THR A 617 -0.50 -6.44 -19.86
C THR A 617 -0.20 -5.06 -20.44
N THR A 618 -1.03 -4.56 -21.37
CA THR A 618 -0.94 -3.21 -21.95
C THR A 618 -1.04 -2.13 -20.89
N PHE A 619 -2.05 -2.16 -20.01
CA PHE A 619 -2.27 -1.11 -19.02
C PHE A 619 -1.08 -1.01 -18.06
N GLY A 620 -0.58 -2.14 -17.57
CA GLY A 620 0.65 -2.18 -16.77
C GLY A 620 1.86 -1.63 -17.53
N TYR A 621 2.11 -2.09 -18.76
CA TYR A 621 3.20 -1.61 -19.62
C TYR A 621 3.15 -0.08 -19.85
N ILE A 622 1.97 0.48 -20.17
CA ILE A 622 1.78 1.92 -20.40
C ILE A 622 2.02 2.72 -19.11
N GLN A 623 1.54 2.24 -17.95
CA GLN A 623 1.85 2.85 -16.65
C GLN A 623 3.36 2.83 -16.34
N GLN A 624 4.06 1.72 -16.63
CA GLN A 624 5.51 1.60 -16.44
C GLN A 624 6.28 2.61 -17.32
N LYS A 625 6.02 2.65 -18.64
CA LYS A 625 6.70 3.56 -19.57
C LYS A 625 6.42 5.02 -19.24
N ALA A 626 5.16 5.39 -19.03
CA ALA A 626 4.77 6.76 -18.66
C ALA A 626 5.38 7.20 -17.32
N GLY A 627 5.38 6.32 -16.31
CA GLY A 627 5.99 6.58 -15.00
C GLY A 627 7.49 6.84 -15.09
N VAL A 628 8.23 6.06 -15.89
CA VAL A 628 9.67 6.26 -16.11
C VAL A 628 9.95 7.57 -16.86
N ILE A 629 9.19 7.89 -17.92
CA ILE A 629 9.34 9.16 -18.66
C ILE A 629 9.09 10.37 -17.75
N LEU A 630 8.03 10.34 -16.93
CA LEU A 630 7.70 11.41 -15.98
C LEU A 630 8.74 11.52 -14.85
N LEU A 631 9.31 10.41 -14.39
CA LEU A 631 10.39 10.40 -13.40
C LEU A 631 11.69 11.00 -13.96
N ILE A 632 12.07 10.66 -15.20
CA ILE A 632 13.22 11.27 -15.88
C ILE A 632 12.99 12.79 -16.02
N ASN A 633 11.78 13.22 -16.38
CA ASN A 633 11.42 14.65 -16.40
C ASN A 633 11.55 15.31 -15.02
N LEU A 634 11.08 14.67 -13.95
CA LEU A 634 11.24 15.16 -12.57
C LEU A 634 12.71 15.33 -12.17
N LEU A 635 13.59 14.40 -12.56
CA LEU A 635 15.02 14.46 -12.25
C LEU A 635 15.77 15.53 -13.06
N LEU A 636 15.27 15.89 -14.25
CA LEU A 636 15.85 16.93 -15.13
C LEU A 636 15.22 18.32 -14.94
N SER A 637 14.10 18.43 -14.22
CA SER A 637 13.36 19.68 -14.06
C SER A 637 14.15 20.74 -13.27
N ALA A 638 14.32 21.91 -13.88
CA ALA A 638 14.87 23.10 -13.23
C ALA A 638 13.98 23.57 -12.06
N PRO A 639 14.54 24.25 -11.03
CA PRO A 639 13.77 24.73 -9.88
C PRO A 639 12.68 25.77 -10.21
N ASP A 640 12.71 26.37 -11.40
CA ASP A 640 11.67 27.28 -11.89
C ASP A 640 10.50 26.54 -12.60
N ARG A 641 10.59 25.21 -12.74
CA ARG A 641 9.60 24.33 -13.41
C ARG A 641 9.19 23.16 -12.52
N GLU A 642 9.01 23.41 -11.22
CA GLU A 642 8.69 22.37 -10.24
C GLU A 642 7.40 21.61 -10.59
N PHE A 643 7.38 20.31 -10.29
CA PHE A 643 6.15 19.55 -10.24
C PHE A 643 5.28 20.03 -9.06
N SER A 644 3.96 20.04 -9.27
CA SER A 644 3.01 20.30 -8.18
C SER A 644 2.92 19.11 -7.21
N ASP A 645 2.42 19.33 -5.99
CA ASP A 645 2.25 18.23 -5.03
C ASP A 645 1.24 17.17 -5.52
N ASP A 646 0.25 17.58 -6.32
CA ASP A 646 -0.73 16.69 -6.96
C ASP A 646 -0.09 15.88 -8.11
N GLU A 647 0.76 16.51 -8.93
CA GLU A 647 1.53 15.81 -9.98
C GLU A 647 2.52 14.79 -9.37
N LEU A 648 3.17 15.14 -8.27
CA LEU A 648 4.05 14.20 -7.53
C LEU A 648 3.26 13.04 -6.90
N ALA A 649 2.04 13.30 -6.40
CA ALA A 649 1.17 12.25 -5.87
C ALA A 649 0.69 11.31 -6.99
N ALA A 650 0.27 11.84 -8.13
CA ALA A 650 -0.13 11.06 -9.30
C ALA A 650 1.03 10.22 -9.86
N LEU A 651 2.24 10.80 -9.97
CA LEU A 651 3.44 10.06 -10.39
C LEU A 651 3.78 8.92 -9.42
N GLN A 652 3.63 9.16 -8.11
CA GLN A 652 3.87 8.14 -7.08
C GLN A 652 2.84 7.00 -7.19
N GLU A 653 1.57 7.33 -7.41
CA GLU A 653 0.48 6.36 -7.62
C GLU A 653 0.76 5.49 -8.84
N VAL A 654 1.00 6.10 -10.01
CA VAL A 654 1.32 5.41 -11.28
C VAL A 654 2.53 4.47 -11.13
N LEU A 655 3.62 4.92 -10.52
CA LEU A 655 4.82 4.09 -10.35
C LEU A 655 4.64 2.93 -9.36
N VAL A 656 3.72 3.03 -8.40
CA VAL A 656 3.40 1.91 -7.48
C VAL A 656 2.40 0.95 -8.14
N GLU A 657 1.36 1.44 -8.79
CA GLU A 657 0.34 0.63 -9.48
C GLU A 657 0.93 -0.17 -10.66
N SER A 658 1.87 0.44 -11.39
CA SER A 658 2.56 -0.19 -12.52
C SER A 658 3.33 -1.48 -12.18
N LYS A 659 3.61 -1.70 -10.89
CA LYS A 659 4.44 -2.81 -10.35
C LYS A 659 5.83 -2.92 -11.02
N LEU A 660 6.35 -1.82 -11.56
CA LEU A 660 7.73 -1.76 -12.07
C LEU A 660 8.72 -2.12 -10.95
N ASP A 661 9.69 -2.99 -11.22
CA ASP A 661 10.73 -3.34 -10.24
C ASP A 661 11.39 -2.04 -9.72
N PRO A 662 11.33 -1.74 -8.40
CA PRO A 662 11.79 -0.46 -7.87
C PRO A 662 13.29 -0.27 -8.06
N ARG A 663 14.07 -1.33 -8.32
CA ARG A 663 15.50 -1.24 -8.67
C ARG A 663 15.73 -0.48 -9.98
N VAL A 664 14.78 -0.53 -10.92
CA VAL A 664 14.81 0.28 -12.16
C VAL A 664 14.64 1.76 -11.83
N VAL A 665 13.62 2.12 -11.05
CA VAL A 665 13.38 3.50 -10.57
C VAL A 665 14.60 4.03 -9.80
N LEU A 666 15.15 3.20 -8.91
CA LEU A 666 16.33 3.55 -8.11
C LEU A 666 17.61 3.70 -8.93
N SER A 667 17.75 3.00 -10.07
CA SER A 667 18.95 3.08 -10.91
C SER A 667 19.15 4.49 -11.50
N LEU A 668 18.04 5.19 -11.77
CA LEU A 668 18.00 6.54 -12.34
C LEU A 668 18.37 7.64 -11.33
N ILE A 669 18.56 7.28 -10.06
CA ILE A 669 18.71 8.25 -8.96
C ILE A 669 20.16 8.24 -8.43
N PRO A 670 20.91 9.33 -8.61
CA PRO A 670 22.26 9.49 -8.07
C PRO A 670 22.36 9.18 -6.57
N GLY A 671 23.43 8.46 -6.20
CA GLY A 671 23.69 8.02 -4.84
C GLY A 671 22.83 6.83 -4.41
N VAL A 672 21.50 6.90 -4.55
CA VAL A 672 20.57 5.83 -4.12
C VAL A 672 20.77 4.54 -4.93
N ARG A 673 21.09 4.66 -6.23
CA ARG A 673 21.41 3.50 -7.08
C ARG A 673 22.51 2.59 -6.52
N ASN A 674 23.41 3.10 -5.67
CA ASN A 674 24.51 2.32 -5.09
C ASN A 674 24.04 1.27 -4.05
N GLU A 675 22.76 1.30 -3.68
CA GLU A 675 22.12 0.33 -2.78
C GLU A 675 21.41 -0.81 -3.54
N ILE A 676 21.43 -0.81 -4.88
CA ILE A 676 20.79 -1.85 -5.69
C ILE A 676 21.51 -3.19 -5.54
N ILE A 677 20.72 -4.23 -5.25
CA ILE A 677 21.13 -5.62 -5.27
C ILE A 677 20.43 -6.28 -6.47
N GLU A 678 21.19 -6.67 -7.50
CA GLU A 678 20.64 -7.29 -8.72
C GLU A 678 20.22 -8.75 -8.48
N GLY A 679 20.97 -9.48 -7.66
CA GLY A 679 20.78 -10.92 -7.44
C GLY A 679 21.21 -11.76 -8.64
N ARG A 680 21.38 -13.08 -8.44
CA ARG A 680 21.91 -13.99 -9.48
C ARG A 680 21.04 -14.06 -10.74
N ARG A 681 19.76 -13.69 -10.65
CA ARG A 681 18.78 -13.75 -11.74
C ARG A 681 18.64 -12.42 -12.53
N GLY A 682 19.27 -11.34 -12.07
CA GLY A 682 19.18 -10.00 -12.66
C GLY A 682 17.81 -9.34 -12.60
N ILE A 683 17.72 -8.14 -13.15
CA ILE A 683 16.48 -7.35 -13.29
C ILE A 683 15.91 -7.58 -14.70
N TRP A 684 14.60 -7.81 -14.81
CA TRP A 684 13.92 -8.06 -16.09
C TRP A 684 12.69 -7.17 -16.21
N ILE A 685 12.55 -6.49 -17.34
CA ILE A 685 11.43 -5.59 -17.66
C ILE A 685 11.03 -5.71 -19.14
N TYR A 686 9.88 -5.16 -19.49
CA TYR A 686 9.40 -5.08 -20.87
C TYR A 686 10.38 -4.29 -21.76
N GLY A 687 10.64 -4.79 -22.97
CA GLY A 687 11.58 -4.22 -23.93
C GLY A 687 11.31 -2.75 -24.24
N GLY A 688 10.05 -2.39 -24.51
CA GLY A 688 9.68 -1.00 -24.81
C GLY A 688 9.70 -0.04 -23.60
N VAL A 689 9.83 -0.58 -22.38
CA VAL A 689 10.13 0.21 -21.16
C VAL A 689 11.63 0.36 -20.97
N LYS A 690 12.43 -0.65 -21.34
CA LYS A 690 13.90 -0.74 -21.13
C LYS A 690 14.70 0.36 -21.82
N GLU A 691 14.28 0.79 -23.01
CA GLU A 691 15.01 1.74 -23.86
C GLU A 691 15.22 3.11 -23.19
N PHE A 692 14.19 3.64 -22.51
CA PHE A 692 14.19 4.96 -21.88
C PHE A 692 15.16 5.09 -20.69
N PRO A 693 15.14 4.20 -19.66
CA PRO A 693 16.08 4.26 -18.56
C PRO A 693 17.52 3.99 -19.02
N GLU A 694 17.76 3.09 -19.98
CA GLU A 694 19.13 2.84 -20.49
C GLU A 694 19.67 4.01 -21.31
N ALA A 695 18.87 4.60 -22.21
CA ALA A 695 19.25 5.80 -22.95
C ALA A 695 19.50 6.99 -22.00
N PHE A 696 18.73 7.12 -20.92
CA PHE A 696 18.97 8.14 -19.90
C PHE A 696 20.26 7.87 -19.10
N LEU A 697 20.52 6.64 -18.66
CA LEU A 697 21.74 6.27 -17.94
C LEU A 697 23.02 6.46 -18.79
N ALA A 698 22.92 6.28 -20.10
CA ALA A 698 24.00 6.56 -21.05
C ALA A 698 24.18 8.06 -21.38
N SER A 699 23.18 8.91 -21.07
CA SER A 699 23.15 10.32 -21.44
C SER A 699 24.14 11.17 -20.62
N PRO A 700 24.79 12.20 -21.21
CA PRO A 700 25.60 13.17 -20.47
C PRO A 700 24.80 13.97 -19.43
N LEU A 701 23.47 14.05 -19.57
CA LEU A 701 22.59 14.66 -18.57
C LEU A 701 22.64 13.89 -17.24
N PHE A 702 22.56 12.56 -17.29
CA PHE A 702 22.67 11.72 -16.11
C PHE A 702 24.07 11.77 -15.49
N GLN A 703 25.13 11.84 -16.30
CA GLN A 703 26.50 12.06 -15.80
C GLN A 703 26.59 13.37 -15.00
N THR A 704 25.96 14.45 -15.49
CA THR A 704 25.92 15.76 -14.80
C THR A 704 25.16 15.66 -13.47
N LEU A 705 23.98 15.03 -13.47
CA LEU A 705 23.22 14.76 -12.24
C LEU A 705 24.03 13.91 -11.22
N SER A 706 24.80 12.93 -11.70
CA SER A 706 25.57 12.03 -10.85
C SER A 706 26.67 12.73 -10.02
N GLN A 707 27.18 13.86 -10.50
CA GLN A 707 28.22 14.64 -9.80
C GLN A 707 27.74 15.21 -8.47
N GLY A 708 26.44 15.52 -8.34
CA GLY A 708 25.85 15.99 -7.08
C GLY A 708 25.59 14.88 -6.06
N GLY A 709 25.58 13.61 -6.50
CA GLY A 709 25.13 12.48 -5.69
C GLY A 709 23.70 12.67 -5.16
N ILE A 710 23.35 11.94 -4.09
CA ILE A 710 22.03 12.11 -3.43
C ILE A 710 21.84 13.53 -2.85
N ARG A 711 22.94 14.21 -2.48
CA ARG A 711 22.94 15.55 -1.89
C ARG A 711 22.58 16.67 -2.88
N GLY A 712 22.72 16.41 -4.18
CA GLY A 712 22.32 17.34 -5.24
C GLY A 712 20.82 17.27 -5.59
N LEU A 713 20.07 16.32 -5.03
CA LEU A 713 18.64 16.16 -5.30
C LEU A 713 17.81 17.22 -4.55
N GLN A 714 16.73 17.66 -5.20
CA GLN A 714 15.77 18.59 -4.58
C GLN A 714 15.04 17.93 -3.41
N LEU A 715 14.69 18.71 -2.39
CA LEU A 715 13.99 18.22 -1.19
C LEU A 715 12.62 17.60 -1.52
N LYS A 716 11.92 18.15 -2.51
CA LYS A 716 10.67 17.57 -3.07
C LYS A 716 10.90 16.16 -3.60
N THR A 717 11.97 15.94 -4.37
CA THR A 717 12.36 14.61 -4.90
C THR A 717 12.66 13.64 -3.75
N LEU A 718 13.42 14.05 -2.73
CA LEU A 718 13.67 13.20 -1.56
C LEU A 718 12.37 12.81 -0.81
N HIS A 719 11.41 13.73 -0.67
CA HIS A 719 10.11 13.42 -0.09
C HIS A 719 9.24 12.53 -0.97
N PHE A 720 9.30 12.67 -2.30
CA PHE A 720 8.68 11.76 -3.25
C PHE A 720 9.25 10.33 -3.11
N LEU A 721 10.58 10.19 -3.09
CA LEU A 721 11.25 8.89 -2.92
C LEU A 721 10.92 8.24 -1.57
N ARG A 722 10.86 9.02 -0.49
CA ARG A 722 10.40 8.55 0.82
C ARG A 722 9.00 7.93 0.73
N ARG A 723 8.03 8.62 0.10
CA ARG A 723 6.65 8.10 -0.03
C ARG A 723 6.58 6.87 -0.94
N TYR A 724 7.27 6.90 -2.08
CA TYR A 724 7.35 5.79 -3.04
C TYR A 724 7.93 4.52 -2.40
N LEU A 725 9.08 4.63 -1.71
CA LEU A 725 9.71 3.49 -1.04
C LEU A 725 8.91 2.99 0.17
N GLN A 726 8.24 3.88 0.90
CA GLN A 726 7.29 3.49 1.96
C GLN A 726 6.06 2.76 1.40
N ALA A 727 5.57 3.12 0.21
CA ALA A 727 4.49 2.42 -0.47
C ALA A 727 4.95 1.02 -0.91
N TRP A 728 6.12 0.92 -1.57
CA TRP A 728 6.71 -0.37 -1.95
C TRP A 728 6.97 -1.28 -0.75
N ARG A 729 7.53 -0.78 0.35
CA ARG A 729 7.77 -1.57 1.57
C ARG A 729 6.50 -2.18 2.17
N LYS A 730 5.32 -1.58 1.96
CA LYS A 730 4.02 -2.17 2.37
C LYS A 730 3.59 -3.36 1.51
N MET A 731 4.18 -3.54 0.33
CA MET A 731 3.92 -4.68 -0.58
C MET A 731 4.77 -5.91 -0.25
N LYS A 732 5.56 -5.88 0.83
CA LYS A 732 6.29 -7.04 1.35
C LYS A 732 5.33 -8.15 1.80
N GLY A 733 5.61 -9.39 1.44
CA GLY A 733 4.73 -10.54 1.64
C GLY A 733 3.59 -10.68 0.63
N PHE A 734 3.48 -9.80 -0.37
CA PHE A 734 2.56 -9.98 -1.50
C PHE A 734 3.25 -10.79 -2.61
N GLY A 735 2.68 -11.95 -2.96
CA GLY A 735 3.25 -12.86 -3.98
C GLY A 735 3.33 -12.34 -5.42
N SER A 736 3.04 -11.06 -5.66
CA SER A 736 3.22 -10.39 -6.96
C SER A 736 4.63 -9.83 -7.18
N VAL A 737 5.51 -9.84 -6.18
CA VAL A 737 6.89 -9.36 -6.30
C VAL A 737 7.82 -10.52 -6.65
N SER A 738 8.41 -10.50 -7.85
CA SER A 738 9.46 -11.43 -8.23
C SER A 738 10.75 -11.11 -7.49
N VAL A 739 11.46 -12.12 -6.97
CA VAL A 739 12.78 -11.96 -6.33
C VAL A 739 12.68 -11.08 -5.07
N GLU A 740 11.78 -11.48 -4.16
CA GLU A 740 11.37 -10.70 -2.97
C GLU A 740 12.55 -10.22 -2.10
N ALA A 741 13.53 -11.09 -1.84
CA ALA A 741 14.63 -10.79 -0.93
C ALA A 741 15.53 -9.65 -1.43
N GLU A 742 16.03 -9.71 -2.66
CA GLU A 742 16.91 -8.68 -3.23
C GLU A 742 16.17 -7.35 -3.45
N VAL A 743 14.88 -7.39 -3.83
CA VAL A 743 14.03 -6.21 -3.96
C VAL A 743 13.86 -5.50 -2.60
N PHE A 744 13.43 -6.21 -1.55
CA PHE A 744 13.18 -5.56 -0.26
C PHE A 744 14.46 -5.20 0.50
N ARG A 745 15.56 -5.96 0.34
CA ARG A 745 16.89 -5.50 0.80
C ARG A 745 17.28 -4.18 0.14
N THR A 746 17.07 -4.02 -1.17
CA THR A 746 17.33 -2.76 -1.87
C THR A 746 16.43 -1.63 -1.37
N VAL A 747 15.11 -1.87 -1.28
CA VAL A 747 14.12 -0.86 -0.86
C VAL A 747 14.35 -0.39 0.57
N ASP A 748 14.64 -1.30 1.51
CA ASP A 748 14.96 -0.94 2.90
C ASP A 748 16.25 -0.09 2.99
N ALA A 749 17.30 -0.42 2.22
CA ALA A 749 18.57 0.31 2.21
C ALA A 749 18.41 1.71 1.59
N ALA A 750 17.71 1.80 0.45
CA ALA A 750 17.38 3.06 -0.20
C ALA A 750 16.50 3.95 0.68
N LEU A 751 15.49 3.39 1.35
CA LEU A 751 14.59 4.13 2.25
C LEU A 751 15.35 4.67 3.47
N LEU A 752 16.24 3.86 4.05
CA LEU A 752 17.12 4.29 5.14
C LEU A 752 18.00 5.45 4.69
N LEU A 753 18.67 5.34 3.55
CA LEU A 753 19.53 6.38 3.00
C LEU A 753 18.76 7.70 2.75
N VAL A 754 17.55 7.64 2.18
CA VAL A 754 16.70 8.81 1.95
C VAL A 754 16.23 9.44 3.27
N LEU A 755 15.84 8.65 4.27
CA LEU A 755 15.47 9.17 5.59
C LEU A 755 16.66 9.79 6.34
N LEU A 756 17.85 9.21 6.20
CA LEU A 756 19.09 9.75 6.77
C LEU A 756 19.45 11.10 6.15
N GLU A 757 19.38 11.24 4.83
CA GLU A 757 19.66 12.52 4.16
C GLU A 757 18.61 13.59 4.52
N LEU A 758 17.32 13.22 4.59
CA LEU A 758 16.26 14.11 5.06
C LEU A 758 16.49 14.57 6.52
N ASP A 759 16.97 13.69 7.40
CA ASP A 759 17.14 14.05 8.81
C ASP A 759 18.35 14.94 9.11
N ARG A 760 19.30 15.08 8.16
CA ARG A 760 20.41 16.05 8.29
C ARG A 760 19.92 17.50 8.38
N HIS A 761 18.71 17.77 7.91
CA HIS A 761 18.05 19.08 8.00
C HIS A 761 17.17 19.24 9.24
N SER A 762 16.99 18.20 10.06
CA SER A 762 16.23 18.26 11.32
C SER A 762 17.04 18.90 12.46
N PRO A 763 16.41 19.65 13.38
CA PRO A 763 17.11 20.26 14.52
C PRO A 763 17.71 19.21 15.46
N LYS A 764 18.93 19.43 15.95
CA LYS A 764 19.61 18.53 16.91
C LYS A 764 19.00 18.64 18.31
N GLY A 765 19.01 17.54 19.07
CA GLY A 765 18.87 17.56 20.54
C GLY A 765 17.54 17.99 21.17
N LEU A 766 16.35 17.83 20.55
CA LEU A 766 15.08 18.21 21.18
C LEU A 766 13.85 17.36 20.77
N GLY A 767 13.12 16.86 21.78
CA GLY A 767 11.75 16.35 21.70
C GLY A 767 11.55 14.99 21.03
N ARG A 768 10.28 14.55 20.92
CA ARG A 768 9.90 13.44 20.02
C ARG A 768 10.35 13.87 18.62
N GLY A 769 11.40 13.25 18.11
CA GLY A 769 12.03 13.68 16.87
C GLY A 769 10.99 13.87 15.76
N GLY A 770 11.10 14.98 15.03
CA GLY A 770 10.13 15.36 13.99
C GLY A 770 9.86 14.22 13.00
N ALA A 771 8.77 14.29 12.24
CA ALA A 771 8.20 13.16 11.49
C ALA A 771 9.22 12.19 10.85
N ILE A 772 10.28 12.70 10.22
CA ILE A 772 11.40 11.91 9.67
C ILE A 772 12.11 11.01 10.70
N ARG A 773 12.43 11.48 11.91
CA ARG A 773 13.02 10.65 12.98
C ARG A 773 12.05 9.62 13.55
N ALA A 774 10.77 9.97 13.65
CA ALA A 774 9.74 9.02 14.06
C ALA A 774 9.61 7.88 13.02
N GLU A 775 9.64 8.23 11.73
CA GLU A 775 9.64 7.28 10.60
C GLU A 775 10.93 6.45 10.54
N LEU A 776 12.10 7.05 10.74
CA LEU A 776 13.40 6.36 10.84
C LEU A 776 13.41 5.36 12.00
N GLY A 777 12.92 5.77 13.17
CA GLY A 777 12.76 4.89 14.32
C GLY A 777 11.80 3.73 14.04
N ALA A 778 10.67 3.99 13.39
CA ALA A 778 9.70 2.95 13.02
C ALA A 778 10.21 1.99 11.93
N LEU A 779 11.02 2.47 10.98
CA LEU A 779 11.72 1.64 9.99
C LEU A 779 12.64 0.63 10.68
N VAL A 780 13.49 1.13 11.58
CA VAL A 780 14.51 0.35 12.30
C VAL A 780 13.89 -0.62 13.32
N ASP A 781 12.90 -0.16 14.10
CA ASP A 781 12.18 -1.01 15.07
C ASP A 781 11.37 -2.11 14.36
N GLY A 782 10.81 -1.82 13.18
CA GLY A 782 10.00 -2.76 12.39
C GLY A 782 10.79 -3.89 11.73
N GLY A 783 12.13 -3.92 11.88
CA GLY A 783 13.02 -4.89 11.26
C GLY A 783 13.35 -4.55 9.81
N MET A 784 14.61 -4.74 9.43
CA MET A 784 15.13 -4.48 8.08
C MET A 784 15.80 -5.73 7.52
N ASP A 785 15.61 -5.98 6.21
CA ASP A 785 16.25 -7.12 5.53
C ASP A 785 17.73 -6.84 5.25
N CYS A 786 18.07 -5.59 4.92
CA CYS A 786 19.44 -5.16 4.59
C CYS A 786 20.33 -4.85 5.81
N PHE A 787 20.19 -5.60 6.91
CA PHE A 787 20.78 -5.29 8.22
C PHE A 787 22.26 -4.91 8.20
N ASP A 788 23.13 -5.68 7.55
CA ASP A 788 24.58 -5.41 7.53
C ASP A 788 24.91 -4.12 6.76
N ARG A 789 24.14 -3.81 5.71
CA ARG A 789 24.24 -2.52 5.01
C ARG A 789 23.65 -1.38 5.84
N ALA A 790 22.56 -1.62 6.56
CA ALA A 790 21.95 -0.64 7.45
C ALA A 790 22.92 -0.22 8.59
N ILE A 791 23.71 -1.15 9.13
CA ILE A 791 24.81 -0.83 10.06
C ILE A 791 25.79 0.15 9.40
N GLY A 792 26.37 -0.22 8.23
CA GLY A 792 27.35 0.63 7.55
C GLY A 792 26.82 2.01 7.14
N LEU A 793 25.52 2.11 6.77
CA LEU A 793 24.87 3.39 6.50
C LEU A 793 24.74 4.23 7.79
N LEU A 794 24.24 3.65 8.88
CA LEU A 794 24.06 4.33 10.16
C LEU A 794 25.38 4.79 10.78
N GLU A 795 26.45 4.00 10.66
CA GLU A 795 27.81 4.40 11.07
C GLU A 795 28.35 5.54 10.19
N SER A 796 28.20 5.47 8.86
CA SER A 796 28.67 6.53 7.94
C SER A 796 27.94 7.88 8.08
N TYR A 797 26.73 7.87 8.64
CA TYR A 797 25.94 9.06 8.97
C TYR A 797 26.01 9.43 10.47
N HIS A 798 26.87 8.76 11.26
CA HIS A 798 27.07 9.01 12.69
C HIS A 798 25.75 8.99 13.51
N ARG A 799 24.88 8.00 13.25
CA ARG A 799 23.54 7.84 13.85
C ARG A 799 23.50 6.68 14.85
N PHE A 800 24.31 6.78 15.89
CA PHE A 800 24.52 5.71 16.85
C PHE A 800 23.28 5.39 17.68
N PHE A 801 22.41 6.37 17.98
CA PHE A 801 21.14 6.06 18.64
C PHE A 801 20.20 5.20 17.77
N ALA A 802 20.09 5.50 16.47
CA ALA A 802 19.31 4.68 15.54
C ALA A 802 19.96 3.30 15.32
N LEU A 803 21.29 3.22 15.23
CA LEU A 803 22.02 1.94 15.20
C LEU A 803 21.72 1.08 16.44
N SER A 804 21.67 1.68 17.63
CA SER A 804 21.31 0.95 18.84
C SER A 804 19.89 0.39 18.82
N ARG A 805 18.94 1.04 18.12
CA ARG A 805 17.58 0.50 17.92
C ARG A 805 17.58 -0.67 16.94
N LEU A 806 18.45 -0.64 15.93
CA LEU A 806 18.61 -1.75 14.97
C LEU A 806 19.15 -3.01 15.65
N TYR A 807 20.12 -2.86 16.54
CA TYR A 807 20.58 -3.97 17.39
C TYR A 807 19.50 -4.43 18.38
N GLN A 808 18.67 -3.52 18.93
CA GLN A 808 17.55 -3.90 19.79
C GLN A 808 16.48 -4.73 19.07
N SER A 809 16.14 -4.41 17.81
CA SER A 809 15.13 -5.19 17.06
C SER A 809 15.59 -6.63 16.77
N ARG A 810 16.89 -6.87 16.57
CA ARG A 810 17.50 -8.21 16.52
C ARG A 810 17.91 -8.81 17.88
N LYS A 811 17.60 -8.16 19.01
CA LYS A 811 17.95 -8.58 20.39
C LYS A 811 19.45 -8.68 20.68
N MET A 812 20.30 -8.00 19.90
CA MET A 812 21.77 -7.98 20.01
C MET A 812 22.23 -7.08 21.16
N SER A 813 21.91 -7.46 22.39
CA SER A 813 22.09 -6.61 23.59
C SER A 813 23.54 -6.19 23.88
N ALA A 814 24.54 -6.95 23.43
CA ALA A 814 25.95 -6.58 23.56
C ALA A 814 26.29 -5.34 22.70
N ASP A 815 25.90 -5.38 21.42
CA ASP A 815 26.19 -4.33 20.44
C ASP A 815 25.42 -3.03 20.75
N VAL A 816 24.21 -3.14 21.33
CA VAL A 816 23.48 -1.97 21.88
C VAL A 816 24.30 -1.26 22.95
N LEU A 817 24.81 -2.01 23.93
CA LEU A 817 25.57 -1.46 25.05
C LEU A 817 26.94 -0.93 24.59
N ALA A 818 27.61 -1.64 23.68
CA ALA A 818 28.86 -1.18 23.07
C ALA A 818 28.67 0.15 22.29
N THR A 819 27.57 0.27 21.54
CA THR A 819 27.20 1.50 20.82
C THR A 819 26.91 2.66 21.78
N TRP A 820 26.17 2.43 22.86
CA TRP A 820 25.91 3.47 23.86
C TRP A 820 27.16 3.87 24.66
N LYS A 821 28.05 2.92 24.95
CA LYS A 821 29.37 3.17 25.55
C LYS A 821 30.21 4.07 24.65
N ARG A 822 30.35 3.73 23.36
CA ARG A 822 31.03 4.55 22.33
C ARG A 822 30.58 6.02 22.35
N VAL A 823 29.26 6.27 22.31
CA VAL A 823 28.70 7.63 22.37
C VAL A 823 29.02 8.35 23.68
N LEU A 824 28.89 7.67 24.83
CA LEU A 824 29.15 8.29 26.14
C LEU A 824 30.65 8.49 26.44
N GLU A 825 31.54 7.74 25.79
CA GLU A 825 32.99 7.92 25.82
C GLU A 825 33.47 9.05 24.88
N GLY A 826 32.58 9.61 24.07
CA GLY A 826 32.81 10.86 23.33
C GLY A 826 32.80 10.74 21.80
N GLU A 827 32.34 9.62 21.23
CA GLU A 827 32.14 9.51 19.78
C GLU A 827 30.99 10.43 19.31
N GLU A 828 31.19 11.12 18.19
CA GLU A 828 30.22 12.12 17.69
C GLU A 828 28.92 11.46 17.20
N ASP A 829 27.84 11.55 17.99
CA ASP A 829 26.47 11.23 17.53
C ASP A 829 25.83 12.51 16.94
N ASP A 830 25.60 12.51 15.63
CA ASP A 830 25.21 13.71 14.88
C ASP A 830 23.81 14.22 15.28
N ALA A 831 23.00 13.32 15.85
CA ALA A 831 21.62 13.55 16.30
C ALA A 831 21.51 14.11 17.72
N GLN A 832 22.40 13.65 18.61
CA GLN A 832 22.37 13.83 20.06
C GLN A 832 21.04 13.32 20.68
N GLU A 833 20.56 12.17 20.23
CA GLU A 833 19.30 11.56 20.70
C GLU A 833 19.44 10.79 22.04
N LEU A 834 20.67 10.45 22.43
CA LEU A 834 20.98 9.75 23.69
C LEU A 834 21.00 10.70 24.91
N VAL A 835 19.94 11.49 25.10
CA VAL A 835 19.68 12.24 26.35
C VAL A 835 19.62 11.27 27.53
N ASP A 836 20.25 11.61 28.66
CA ASP A 836 20.37 10.79 29.88
C ASP A 836 20.85 9.35 29.61
N GLY A 837 21.88 9.20 28.77
CA GLY A 837 22.39 7.89 28.32
C GLY A 837 22.76 6.93 29.45
N GLU A 838 23.30 7.41 30.57
CA GLU A 838 23.62 6.60 31.75
C GLU A 838 22.36 5.98 32.39
N GLN A 839 21.28 6.76 32.49
CA GLN A 839 19.97 6.28 32.97
C GLN A 839 19.34 5.30 31.97
N LYS A 840 19.47 5.54 30.65
CA LYS A 840 19.01 4.62 29.61
C LYS A 840 19.77 3.28 29.64
N ILE A 841 21.10 3.29 29.88
CA ILE A 841 21.90 2.09 30.11
C ILE A 841 21.34 1.31 31.30
N ARG A 842 21.19 1.94 32.47
CA ARG A 842 20.60 1.31 33.67
C ARG A 842 19.23 0.67 33.39
N GLU A 843 18.35 1.37 32.67
CA GLU A 843 17.03 0.87 32.27
C GLU A 843 17.05 -0.28 31.27
N TYR A 844 18.09 -0.38 30.45
CA TYR A 844 18.25 -1.47 29.51
C TYR A 844 18.90 -2.70 30.17
N LEU A 845 19.88 -2.49 31.06
CA LEU A 845 20.51 -3.56 31.85
C LEU A 845 19.48 -4.36 32.68
N SER A 846 18.48 -3.70 33.28
CA SER A 846 17.40 -4.41 33.99
C SER A 846 16.56 -5.35 33.11
N LYS A 847 16.54 -5.12 31.78
CA LYS A 847 15.77 -5.89 30.80
C LYS A 847 16.58 -7.04 30.17
N ILE A 848 17.88 -7.11 30.41
CA ILE A 848 18.81 -8.14 29.90
C ILE A 848 18.85 -9.33 30.87
N SER A 849 18.95 -10.55 30.33
CA SER A 849 19.09 -11.80 31.10
C SER A 849 20.53 -12.32 31.23
N ASN A 850 21.44 -11.89 30.35
CA ASN A 850 22.84 -12.31 30.38
C ASN A 850 23.60 -11.60 31.50
N GLN A 851 23.93 -12.36 32.56
CA GLN A 851 24.61 -11.84 33.74
C GLN A 851 26.01 -11.27 33.45
N ALA A 852 26.74 -11.81 32.46
CA ALA A 852 28.09 -11.35 32.13
C ALA A 852 28.08 -9.92 31.56
N LEU A 853 27.15 -9.63 30.65
CA LEU A 853 26.96 -8.27 30.11
C LEU A 853 26.47 -7.30 31.20
N VAL A 854 25.58 -7.76 32.09
CA VAL A 854 25.11 -6.93 33.22
C VAL A 854 26.24 -6.61 34.20
N GLN A 855 27.17 -7.56 34.43
CA GLN A 855 28.37 -7.33 35.23
C GLN A 855 29.30 -6.31 34.55
N GLU A 856 29.72 -6.56 33.31
CA GLU A 856 30.67 -5.70 32.57
C GLU A 856 30.19 -4.25 32.48
N TYR A 857 28.98 -4.04 31.94
CA TYR A 857 28.44 -2.69 31.75
C TYR A 857 27.90 -2.08 33.04
N GLY A 858 27.56 -2.90 34.05
CA GLY A 858 27.25 -2.44 35.40
C GLY A 858 28.48 -1.88 36.14
N LEU A 859 29.63 -2.54 36.02
CA LEU A 859 30.91 -2.06 36.58
C LEU A 859 31.41 -0.81 35.84
N TRP A 860 31.30 -0.77 34.51
CA TRP A 860 31.57 0.44 33.72
C TRP A 860 30.67 1.62 34.15
N LEU A 861 29.36 1.39 34.33
CA LEU A 861 28.43 2.41 34.79
C LEU A 861 28.75 2.85 36.23
N ALA A 862 29.15 1.93 37.11
CA ALA A 862 29.54 2.23 38.49
C ALA A 862 30.82 3.07 38.59
N ASN A 863 31.77 2.89 37.67
CA ASN A 863 32.96 3.74 37.58
C ASN A 863 32.64 5.16 37.12
N ARG A 864 31.71 5.31 36.18
CA ARG A 864 31.32 6.62 35.63
C ARG A 864 30.35 7.38 36.53
N ASN A 865 29.33 6.68 37.04
CA ASN A 865 28.28 7.21 37.90
C ASN A 865 27.96 6.19 39.02
N PRO A 866 28.67 6.28 40.17
CA PRO A 866 28.54 5.33 41.26
C PRO A 866 27.09 5.10 41.73
N LYS A 867 26.28 6.17 41.79
CA LYS A 867 24.89 6.12 42.28
C LYS A 867 23.98 5.33 41.33
N LEU A 868 24.16 5.44 40.01
CA LEU A 868 23.38 4.68 39.03
C LEU A 868 23.91 3.25 38.83
N GLY A 869 25.23 3.05 38.84
CA GLY A 869 25.83 1.71 38.70
C GLY A 869 25.45 0.77 39.84
N VAL A 870 25.43 1.27 41.09
CA VAL A 870 25.00 0.50 42.26
C VAL A 870 23.56 0.00 42.15
N GLN A 871 22.66 0.79 41.54
CA GLN A 871 21.27 0.36 41.34
C GLN A 871 21.19 -0.92 40.48
N VAL A 872 22.14 -1.15 39.55
CA VAL A 872 22.18 -2.38 38.74
C VAL A 872 22.46 -3.62 39.60
N PHE A 873 23.34 -3.52 40.61
CA PHE A 873 23.65 -4.61 41.53
C PHE A 873 22.64 -4.76 42.69
N ALA A 874 21.85 -3.72 42.95
CA ALA A 874 20.78 -3.68 43.94
C ALA A 874 19.39 -4.08 43.40
N GLU A 875 19.22 -4.13 42.08
CA GLU A 875 17.92 -4.37 41.42
C GLU A 875 17.41 -5.81 41.61
N ASP A 876 16.44 -5.98 42.50
CA ASP A 876 15.78 -7.26 42.78
C ASP A 876 14.89 -7.78 41.64
N LYS A 877 14.43 -6.89 40.74
CA LYS A 877 13.39 -7.18 39.73
C LYS A 877 13.94 -7.28 38.31
N GLY A 878 15.27 -7.26 38.15
CA GLY A 878 15.94 -7.44 36.86
C GLY A 878 15.73 -8.86 36.30
N LYS A 879 15.93 -9.02 34.98
CA LYS A 879 15.82 -10.36 34.35
C LYS A 879 17.05 -11.24 34.50
N ALA A 880 18.21 -10.66 34.81
CA ALA A 880 19.42 -11.41 35.08
C ALA A 880 19.35 -12.12 36.46
N PRO A 881 20.07 -13.23 36.66
CA PRO A 881 20.26 -13.81 37.98
C PRO A 881 20.79 -12.78 38.97
N LYS A 882 20.24 -12.77 40.19
CA LYS A 882 20.66 -11.86 41.25
C LYS A 882 22.13 -12.05 41.56
N PHE A 883 22.86 -10.96 41.76
CA PHE A 883 24.21 -11.01 42.30
C PHE A 883 24.15 -11.30 43.80
N GLU A 884 24.93 -12.26 44.26
CA GLU A 884 25.10 -12.50 45.70
C GLU A 884 25.81 -11.29 46.34
N PRO A 885 25.31 -10.72 47.45
CA PRO A 885 25.85 -9.49 48.02
C PRO A 885 27.37 -9.51 48.26
N ALA A 886 27.91 -10.62 48.76
CA ALA A 886 29.35 -10.78 48.99
C ALA A 886 30.15 -10.67 47.68
N LYS A 887 29.72 -11.38 46.64
CA LYS A 887 30.36 -11.36 45.31
C LYS A 887 30.20 -10.00 44.62
N ALA A 888 29.07 -9.32 44.81
CA ALA A 888 28.87 -7.96 44.30
C ALA A 888 29.81 -6.95 44.98
N VAL A 889 30.00 -7.05 46.30
CA VAL A 889 30.99 -6.24 47.04
C VAL A 889 32.42 -6.53 46.55
N GLU A 890 32.80 -7.79 46.33
CA GLU A 890 34.11 -8.15 45.77
C GLU A 890 34.36 -7.52 44.39
N LEU A 891 33.39 -7.64 43.48
CA LEU A 891 33.49 -7.08 42.12
C LEU A 891 33.55 -5.55 42.13
N LEU A 892 32.70 -4.89 42.91
CA LEU A 892 32.73 -3.42 43.05
C LEU A 892 34.03 -2.95 43.70
N ARG A 893 34.57 -3.67 44.68
CA ARG A 893 35.86 -3.31 45.31
C ARG A 893 37.05 -3.46 44.36
N ALA A 894 37.01 -4.44 43.46
CA ALA A 894 38.06 -4.67 42.47
C ALA A 894 38.08 -3.62 41.35
N GLU A 895 36.91 -3.27 40.80
CA GLU A 895 36.83 -2.45 39.59
C GLU A 895 36.25 -1.04 39.81
N ALA A 896 35.39 -0.81 40.80
CA ALA A 896 34.68 0.47 41.00
C ALA A 896 34.58 0.87 42.50
N PRO A 897 35.72 1.14 43.19
CA PRO A 897 35.76 1.28 44.64
C PRO A 897 34.87 2.39 45.21
N ALA A 898 34.67 3.50 44.47
CA ALA A 898 33.79 4.60 44.87
C ALA A 898 32.29 4.19 44.95
N ALA A 899 31.90 3.12 44.24
CA ALA A 899 30.54 2.58 44.27
C ALA A 899 30.28 1.67 45.49
N VAL A 900 31.32 1.12 46.12
CA VAL A 900 31.18 0.22 47.29
C VAL A 900 30.40 0.90 48.42
N LYS A 901 30.66 2.20 48.69
CA LYS A 901 29.92 3.04 49.65
C LYS A 901 28.41 2.90 49.49
N TYR A 902 27.91 3.24 48.30
CA TYR A 902 26.47 3.30 48.02
C TYR A 902 25.82 1.89 48.01
N TYR A 903 26.59 0.85 47.66
CA TYR A 903 26.08 -0.53 47.75
C TYR A 903 26.00 -1.02 49.20
N LEU A 904 27.02 -0.77 50.03
CA LEU A 904 26.97 -1.06 51.46
C LEU A 904 25.86 -0.27 52.16
N GLU A 905 25.64 1.00 51.79
CA GLU A 905 24.48 1.80 52.24
C GLU A 905 23.16 1.11 51.92
N HIS A 906 22.97 0.61 50.70
CA HIS A 906 21.77 -0.14 50.31
C HIS A 906 21.61 -1.45 51.10
N LEU A 907 22.68 -2.23 51.26
CA LEU A 907 22.65 -3.49 52.02
C LEU A 907 22.31 -3.26 53.51
N VAL A 908 22.80 -2.18 54.11
CA VAL A 908 22.56 -1.88 55.54
C VAL A 908 21.21 -1.18 55.76
N PHE A 909 20.93 -0.08 55.05
CA PHE A 909 19.75 0.75 55.31
C PHE A 909 18.47 0.24 54.63
N ASP A 910 18.55 -0.26 53.39
CA ASP A 910 17.36 -0.70 52.63
C ASP A 910 17.07 -2.20 52.80
N LYS A 911 18.10 -3.05 52.95
CA LYS A 911 17.96 -4.50 53.16
C LYS A 911 18.05 -4.95 54.61
N GLY A 912 18.63 -4.15 55.50
CA GLY A 912 18.81 -4.51 56.91
C GLY A 912 19.84 -5.61 57.16
N TYR A 913 20.82 -5.80 56.29
CA TYR A 913 21.87 -6.82 56.47
C TYR A 913 22.94 -6.37 57.46
N GLU A 914 22.76 -6.75 58.73
CA GLU A 914 23.63 -6.35 59.83
C GLU A 914 25.10 -6.79 59.68
N THR A 915 25.38 -7.83 58.89
CA THR A 915 26.74 -8.32 58.59
C THR A 915 27.66 -7.26 57.99
N TYR A 916 27.11 -6.28 57.26
CA TYR A 916 27.87 -5.22 56.59
C TYR A 916 27.99 -3.94 57.43
N VAL A 917 27.37 -3.88 58.62
CA VAL A 917 27.38 -2.68 59.47
C VAL A 917 28.79 -2.33 59.95
N ASN A 918 29.59 -3.32 60.37
CA ASN A 918 31.00 -3.10 60.76
C ASN A 918 31.83 -2.52 59.61
N GLU A 919 31.60 -2.99 58.38
CA GLU A 919 32.32 -2.54 57.19
C GLU A 919 31.92 -1.10 56.83
N LEU A 920 30.61 -0.80 56.82
CA LEU A 920 30.10 0.55 56.53
C LEU A 920 30.49 1.57 57.61
N ILE A 921 30.48 1.18 58.89
CA ILE A 921 31.02 2.02 59.98
C ILE A 921 32.51 2.29 59.76
N SER A 922 33.30 1.26 59.44
CA SER A 922 34.74 1.41 59.17
C SER A 922 35.00 2.37 58.01
N TYR A 923 34.22 2.25 56.92
CA TYR A 923 34.32 3.10 55.75
C TYR A 923 33.98 4.58 56.02
N TYR A 924 32.86 4.87 56.71
CA TYR A 924 32.54 6.24 57.09
C TYR A 924 33.53 6.80 58.11
N LEU A 925 34.00 5.97 59.04
CA LEU A 925 35.02 6.36 60.01
C LEU A 925 36.32 6.73 59.29
N GLU A 926 36.75 5.96 58.28
CA GLU A 926 37.93 6.29 57.46
C GLU A 926 37.77 7.63 56.74
N ILE A 927 36.63 7.90 56.09
CA ILE A 927 36.33 9.22 55.46
C ILE A 927 36.43 10.36 56.48
N VAL A 928 35.80 10.21 57.65
CA VAL A 928 35.78 11.26 58.68
C VAL A 928 37.17 11.43 59.32
N ILE A 929 37.92 10.34 59.54
CA ILE A 929 39.29 10.39 60.05
C ILE A 929 40.24 11.07 59.05
N ASP A 930 40.09 10.79 57.75
CA ASP A 930 40.92 11.38 56.70
C ASP A 930 40.66 12.87 56.51
N ASP A 931 39.41 13.31 56.52
CA ASP A 931 39.09 14.75 56.55
C ASP A 931 39.60 15.42 57.84
N LEU A 932 39.45 14.78 58.99
CA LEU A 932 40.00 15.27 60.27
C LEU A 932 41.55 15.26 60.34
N LYS A 933 42.28 14.80 59.31
CA LYS A 933 43.72 15.07 59.18
C LYS A 933 43.97 16.50 58.66
N VAL A 934 43.02 17.11 57.95
CA VAL A 934 43.11 18.47 57.40
C VAL A 934 42.85 19.51 58.49
N PRO A 935 43.77 20.47 58.75
CA PRO A 935 43.60 21.48 59.80
C PRO A 935 42.30 22.30 59.67
N ALA A 936 41.98 22.75 58.46
CA ALA A 936 40.77 23.54 58.21
C ALA A 936 39.47 22.80 58.56
N SER A 937 39.43 21.47 58.41
CA SER A 937 38.27 20.66 58.77
C SER A 937 38.14 20.48 60.29
N ARG A 938 39.28 20.41 61.02
CA ARG A 938 39.28 20.46 62.49
C ARG A 938 38.68 21.76 63.00
N ASP A 939 39.10 22.89 62.44
CA ASP A 939 38.61 24.21 62.83
C ASP A 939 37.10 24.35 62.59
N ARG A 940 36.58 23.82 61.47
CA ARG A 940 35.13 23.76 61.20
C ARG A 940 34.37 22.92 62.24
N VAL A 941 34.91 21.76 62.62
CA VAL A 941 34.28 20.88 63.62
C VAL A 941 34.27 21.51 65.01
N LEU A 942 35.36 22.17 65.41
CA LEU A 942 35.43 22.91 66.66
C LEU A 942 34.46 24.10 66.66
N ALA A 943 34.40 24.87 65.58
CA ALA A 943 33.43 25.96 65.41
C ALA A 943 31.98 25.47 65.44
N ALA A 944 31.70 24.28 64.90
CA ALA A 944 30.37 23.65 65.00
C ALA A 944 30.01 23.24 66.44
N TYR A 945 30.98 22.82 67.26
CA TYR A 945 30.76 22.61 68.70
C TYR A 945 30.53 23.93 69.44
N ASP A 946 31.28 24.99 69.13
CA ASP A 946 31.09 26.31 69.75
C ASP A 946 29.73 26.92 69.40
N ALA A 947 29.31 26.84 68.13
CA ALA A 947 27.98 27.24 67.69
C ALA A 947 26.87 26.45 68.40
N TYR A 948 27.07 25.15 68.62
CA TYR A 948 26.12 24.30 69.34
C TYR A 948 26.04 24.62 70.84
N ARG A 949 27.19 24.87 71.49
CA ARG A 949 27.25 25.31 72.89
C ARG A 949 26.48 26.61 73.11
N ALA A 950 26.56 27.55 72.17
CA ALA A 950 25.92 28.87 72.23
C ALA A 950 24.39 28.88 72.03
N LEU A 951 23.78 27.76 71.62
CA LEU A 951 22.32 27.65 71.51
C LEU A 951 21.63 27.83 72.88
N GLN A 952 20.42 28.38 72.87
CA GLN A 952 19.59 28.52 74.07
C GLN A 952 18.69 27.29 74.27
N SER A 953 18.32 26.99 75.52
CA SER A 953 17.46 25.85 75.84
C SER A 953 15.99 26.10 75.43
N PRO A 954 15.23 25.07 75.00
CA PRO A 954 15.64 23.67 74.87
C PRO A 954 16.48 23.42 73.61
N LYS A 955 17.64 22.78 73.77
CA LYS A 955 18.54 22.50 72.65
C LYS A 955 18.05 21.31 71.81
N PRO A 956 18.11 21.37 70.46
CA PRO A 956 17.98 20.15 69.64
C PRO A 956 19.19 19.25 69.90
N THR A 957 19.03 17.93 69.80
CA THR A 957 20.19 17.02 69.95
C THR A 957 21.27 17.32 68.89
N TYR A 958 22.55 17.15 69.20
CA TYR A 958 23.65 17.48 68.29
C TYR A 958 23.49 16.87 66.88
N ARG A 959 23.00 15.62 66.77
CA ARG A 959 22.68 14.97 65.49
C ARG A 959 21.69 15.79 64.64
N HIS A 960 20.63 16.32 65.26
CA HIS A 960 19.60 17.10 64.59
C HIS A 960 20.14 18.47 64.16
N PHE A 961 20.87 19.15 65.05
CA PHE A 961 21.59 20.39 64.73
C PHE A 961 22.54 20.20 63.54
N LEU A 962 23.32 19.12 63.53
CA LEU A 962 24.24 18.79 62.43
C LEU A 962 23.50 18.52 61.12
N THR A 963 22.27 17.99 61.17
CA THR A 963 21.42 17.75 59.99
C THR A 963 20.91 19.05 59.38
N GLU A 964 20.48 20.00 60.21
CA GLU A 964 19.94 21.30 59.75
C GLU A 964 21.02 22.27 59.26
N ASN A 965 22.26 22.08 59.73
CA ASN A 965 23.42 22.93 59.38
C ASN A 965 24.41 22.25 58.42
N ALA A 966 24.03 21.10 57.84
CA ALA A 966 24.82 20.41 56.82
C ALA A 966 24.74 21.14 55.47
N PRO A 967 25.86 21.43 54.78
CA PRO A 967 25.82 21.81 53.38
C PRO A 967 25.27 20.65 52.53
N GLU A 968 24.43 20.94 51.53
CA GLU A 968 23.77 19.90 50.72
C GLU A 968 24.77 19.05 49.91
N ASP A 969 25.90 19.63 49.49
CA ASP A 969 26.95 18.98 48.69
C ASP A 969 28.16 18.46 49.50
N ASP A 970 28.16 18.54 50.84
CA ASP A 970 29.30 18.07 51.65
C ASP A 970 29.19 16.57 51.99
N GLU A 971 29.85 15.73 51.18
CA GLU A 971 29.88 14.29 51.37
C GLU A 971 30.47 13.84 52.73
N VAL A 972 31.37 14.61 53.34
CA VAL A 972 31.98 14.27 54.64
C VAL A 972 30.97 14.50 55.75
N TRP A 973 30.27 15.63 55.71
CA TRP A 973 29.21 15.96 56.68
C TRP A 973 28.08 14.92 56.66
N GLN A 974 27.65 14.51 55.46
CA GLN A 974 26.67 13.44 55.29
C GLN A 974 27.20 12.08 55.78
N SER A 975 28.47 11.76 55.49
CA SER A 975 29.12 10.53 55.98
C SER A 975 29.20 10.50 57.51
N ARG A 976 29.50 11.63 58.16
CA ARG A 976 29.50 11.77 59.63
C ARG A 976 28.09 11.63 60.21
N LEU A 977 27.08 12.21 59.57
CA LEU A 977 25.69 12.05 59.99
C LEU A 977 25.21 10.59 59.89
N ARG A 978 25.65 9.85 58.86
CA ARG A 978 25.38 8.40 58.73
C ARG A 978 26.17 7.57 59.74
N LEU A 979 27.43 7.91 60.02
CA LEU A 979 28.23 7.28 61.08
C LEU A 979 27.52 7.41 62.44
N LEU A 980 27.07 8.61 62.82
CA LEU A 980 26.29 8.84 64.04
C LEU A 980 24.94 8.08 64.05
N GLN A 981 24.38 7.76 62.87
CA GLN A 981 23.15 6.96 62.76
C GLN A 981 23.42 5.49 63.08
N LEU A 982 24.50 4.93 62.55
CA LEU A 982 24.88 3.53 62.74
C LEU A 982 25.38 3.28 64.17
N LEU A 983 26.23 4.17 64.69
CA LEU A 983 26.70 4.10 66.08
C LEU A 983 25.53 4.22 67.09
N GLY A 984 24.58 5.11 66.82
CA GLY A 984 23.37 5.28 67.65
C GLY A 984 22.23 4.29 67.37
N GLY A 985 22.34 3.45 66.33
CA GLY A 985 21.32 2.48 65.89
C GLY A 985 21.39 1.15 66.64
N PRO A 986 20.39 0.27 66.55
CA PRO A 986 20.29 -0.93 67.41
C PRO A 986 21.30 -2.06 67.11
N HIS A 987 22.20 -1.87 66.15
CA HIS A 987 23.10 -2.90 65.60
C HIS A 987 24.25 -3.28 66.55
N GLU A 988 24.71 -4.52 66.43
CA GLU A 988 25.95 -4.99 67.07
C GLU A 988 27.16 -4.68 66.16
N TYR A 989 28.23 -4.14 66.76
CA TYR A 989 29.46 -3.78 66.06
C TYR A 989 30.68 -3.85 66.99
N ASP A 990 31.88 -3.95 66.42
CA ASP A 990 33.12 -4.05 67.20
C ASP A 990 33.54 -2.69 67.77
N ILE A 991 33.11 -2.43 69.00
CA ILE A 991 33.42 -1.21 69.76
C ILE A 991 34.93 -1.09 70.00
N ALA A 992 35.65 -2.19 70.20
CA ALA A 992 37.08 -2.16 70.52
C ALA A 992 37.91 -1.76 69.28
N ALA A 993 37.60 -2.33 68.11
CA ALA A 993 38.25 -1.96 66.86
C ALA A 993 37.96 -0.51 66.44
N ILE A 994 36.74 -0.01 66.68
CA ILE A 994 36.40 1.40 66.46
C ILE A 994 37.20 2.30 67.40
N ARG A 995 37.25 1.95 68.70
CA ARG A 995 38.00 2.72 69.71
C ARG A 995 39.49 2.81 69.38
N GLU A 996 40.13 1.70 69.01
CA GLU A 996 41.54 1.68 68.60
C GLU A 996 41.81 2.65 67.44
N ARG A 997 40.89 2.77 66.48
CA ARG A 997 40.99 3.73 65.37
C ARG A 997 40.76 5.17 65.82
N THR A 998 39.80 5.44 66.71
CA THR A 998 39.50 6.80 67.19
C THR A 998 40.54 7.35 68.18
N ASP A 999 41.15 6.49 69.01
CA ASP A 999 42.14 6.89 70.02
C ASP A 999 43.44 7.44 69.38
N ASN A 1000 43.67 7.19 68.07
CA ASN A 1000 44.75 7.81 67.29
C ASN A 1000 44.52 9.29 66.94
N LEU A 1001 43.31 9.83 67.20
CA LEU A 1001 42.97 11.24 67.03
C LEU A 1001 42.76 11.91 68.39
N SER A 1002 42.89 13.24 68.42
CA SER A 1002 42.51 14.02 69.61
C SER A 1002 41.01 13.88 69.88
N GLY A 1003 40.66 13.35 71.05
CA GLY A 1003 39.27 13.07 71.46
C GLY A 1003 38.32 14.28 71.46
N ASP A 1004 38.86 15.50 71.40
CA ASP A 1004 38.10 16.74 71.23
C ASP A 1004 37.46 16.91 69.83
N LEU A 1005 37.80 16.09 68.84
CA LEU A 1005 37.24 16.18 67.47
C LEU A 1005 36.04 15.24 67.23
N LEU A 1006 35.95 14.13 67.97
CA LEU A 1006 34.95 13.06 67.81
C LEU A 1006 34.08 12.92 69.07
N VAL A 1007 33.64 14.04 69.64
CA VAL A 1007 32.95 14.07 70.94
C VAL A 1007 31.60 13.31 70.91
N PRO A 1008 30.68 13.55 69.96
CA PRO A 1008 29.41 12.80 69.89
C PRO A 1008 29.62 11.30 69.65
N GLU A 1009 30.58 10.93 68.81
CA GLU A 1009 30.94 9.53 68.54
C GLU A 1009 31.45 8.86 69.83
N THR A 1010 32.35 9.54 70.55
CA THR A 1010 32.93 9.05 71.82
C THR A 1010 31.87 8.90 72.92
N ILE A 1011 30.91 9.81 73.00
CA ILE A 1011 29.76 9.73 73.94
C ILE A 1011 28.94 8.46 73.69
N ILE A 1012 28.63 8.14 72.43
CA ILE A 1012 27.87 6.93 72.07
C ILE A 1012 28.66 5.67 72.41
N LEU A 1013 29.95 5.63 72.07
CA LEU A 1013 30.83 4.49 72.35
C LEU A 1013 30.97 4.24 73.87
N ALA A 1014 31.26 5.29 74.65
CA ALA A 1014 31.33 5.21 76.12
C ALA A 1014 29.99 4.76 76.74
N GLY A 1015 28.86 5.19 76.17
CA GLY A 1015 27.52 4.75 76.58
C GLY A 1015 27.27 3.25 76.38
N ARG A 1016 27.81 2.65 75.31
CA ARG A 1016 27.74 1.20 75.06
C ARG A 1016 28.70 0.39 75.92
N GLU A 1017 29.91 0.90 76.16
CA GLU A 1017 30.91 0.28 77.04
C GLU A 1017 30.52 0.31 78.54
N ARG A 1018 29.35 0.87 78.87
CA ARG A 1018 28.88 1.13 80.25
C ARG A 1018 29.76 2.11 81.03
N LYS A 1019 30.65 2.87 80.35
CA LYS A 1019 31.43 3.99 80.89
C LYS A 1019 30.56 5.24 80.97
N HIS A 1020 29.48 5.14 81.74
CA HIS A 1020 28.45 6.17 81.76
C HIS A 1020 28.94 7.49 82.35
N GLU A 1021 29.88 7.45 83.29
CA GLU A 1021 30.47 8.64 83.93
C GLU A 1021 31.25 9.50 82.91
N ASP A 1022 32.02 8.87 82.03
CA ASP A 1022 32.75 9.57 80.95
C ASP A 1022 31.79 10.15 79.91
N ALA A 1023 30.76 9.40 79.49
CA ALA A 1023 29.75 9.88 78.54
C ALA A 1023 28.99 11.11 79.07
N LEU A 1024 28.62 11.10 80.36
CA LEU A 1024 27.95 12.23 81.01
C LEU A 1024 28.88 13.44 81.15
N ARG A 1025 30.15 13.22 81.53
CA ARG A 1025 31.17 14.30 81.58
C ARG A 1025 31.36 14.96 80.22
N LEU A 1026 31.40 14.18 79.13
CA LEU A 1026 31.52 14.72 77.78
C LEU A 1026 30.25 15.48 77.34
N LEU A 1027 29.05 15.00 77.68
CA LEU A 1027 27.79 15.74 77.40
C LEU A 1027 27.75 17.10 78.12
N VAL A 1028 28.12 17.13 79.40
CA VAL A 1028 28.11 18.35 80.23
C VAL A 1028 29.21 19.33 79.84
N HIS A 1029 30.48 18.89 79.88
CA HIS A 1029 31.63 19.81 79.76
C HIS A 1029 32.16 19.98 78.34
N LYS A 1030 31.89 19.04 77.42
CA LYS A 1030 32.35 19.15 76.02
C LYS A 1030 31.25 19.53 75.04
N LEU A 1031 30.01 19.02 75.15
CA LEU A 1031 28.91 19.47 74.28
C LEU A 1031 28.06 20.60 74.89
N GLY A 1032 28.01 20.76 76.21
CA GLY A 1032 27.12 21.74 76.86
C GLY A 1032 25.64 21.42 76.64
N ASP A 1033 25.31 20.12 76.56
CA ASP A 1033 23.96 19.60 76.28
C ASP A 1033 23.37 18.95 77.53
N TYR A 1034 22.91 19.81 78.43
CA TYR A 1034 22.34 19.44 79.72
C TYR A 1034 21.02 18.64 79.57
N ASP A 1035 20.18 19.00 78.60
CA ASP A 1035 18.92 18.30 78.29
C ASP A 1035 19.16 16.85 77.82
N THR A 1036 20.19 16.63 76.98
CA THR A 1036 20.58 15.27 76.57
C THR A 1036 21.27 14.52 77.71
N ALA A 1037 22.04 15.18 78.58
CA ALA A 1037 22.60 14.54 79.79
C ALA A 1037 21.50 14.03 80.75
N VAL A 1038 20.45 14.83 80.99
CA VAL A 1038 19.27 14.40 81.75
C VAL A 1038 18.52 13.26 81.04
N SER A 1039 18.35 13.37 79.72
CA SER A 1039 17.77 12.31 78.90
C SER A 1039 18.54 11.00 78.99
N TYR A 1040 19.87 11.06 79.06
CA TYR A 1040 20.75 9.91 79.19
C TYR A 1040 20.52 9.16 80.51
N CYS A 1041 20.32 9.86 81.63
CA CYS A 1041 19.96 9.24 82.92
C CYS A 1041 18.66 8.46 82.85
N LEU A 1042 17.66 8.98 82.13
CA LEU A 1042 16.35 8.36 81.98
C LEU A 1042 16.37 7.17 80.98
N ARG A 1043 17.09 7.31 79.85
CA ARG A 1043 17.01 6.41 78.68
C ARG A 1043 18.20 5.46 78.50
N GLY A 1044 19.28 5.64 79.26
CA GLY A 1044 20.54 4.91 79.11
C GLY A 1044 21.35 5.31 77.87
N GLY A 1045 22.63 4.93 77.86
CA GLY A 1045 23.60 5.37 76.84
C GLY A 1045 23.42 4.80 75.43
N ALA A 1046 22.55 3.80 75.25
CA ALA A 1046 22.31 3.19 73.94
C ALA A 1046 21.30 3.97 73.05
N THR A 1047 20.58 4.96 73.60
CA THR A 1047 19.37 5.53 72.96
C THR A 1047 19.38 7.07 72.90
N ILE A 1048 20.58 7.67 72.83
CA ILE A 1048 20.78 9.12 72.92
C ILE A 1048 20.12 9.87 71.75
N TYR A 1049 20.32 9.38 70.52
CA TYR A 1049 19.94 10.05 69.27
C TYR A 1049 18.86 9.32 68.43
N SER A 1050 18.16 8.35 69.02
CA SER A 1050 17.17 7.51 68.34
C SER A 1050 15.76 7.70 68.93
N PRO A 1051 14.68 7.75 68.11
CA PRO A 1051 13.31 7.97 68.61
C PRO A 1051 12.79 6.78 69.43
N ILE A 1052 11.79 7.06 70.28
CA ILE A 1052 11.22 6.10 71.23
C ILE A 1052 10.29 5.10 70.50
N GLN A 1053 10.87 4.12 69.82
CA GLN A 1053 10.13 2.99 69.24
C GLN A 1053 10.50 1.67 69.93
N GLY A 1054 9.61 1.22 70.82
CA GLY A 1054 9.42 -0.21 71.13
C GLY A 1054 10.31 -0.86 72.20
N ARG A 1055 11.58 -0.48 72.41
CA ARG A 1055 12.45 -1.15 73.40
C ARG A 1055 12.22 -0.62 74.82
N ARG A 1056 11.67 -1.48 75.69
CA ARG A 1056 11.70 -1.30 77.16
C ARG A 1056 12.99 -1.83 77.79
N ASP A 1057 13.67 -2.74 77.11
CA ASP A 1057 14.84 -3.49 77.63
C ASP A 1057 16.12 -2.65 77.77
N SER A 1058 16.13 -1.42 77.25
CA SER A 1058 17.26 -0.48 77.32
C SER A 1058 17.09 0.62 78.38
N ILE A 1059 15.96 0.66 79.09
CA ILE A 1059 15.77 1.60 80.21
C ILE A 1059 16.61 1.10 81.39
N PRO A 1060 17.52 1.90 81.97
CA PRO A 1060 18.31 1.46 83.12
C PRO A 1060 17.42 1.14 84.30
N GLU A 1061 17.80 0.15 85.13
CA GLU A 1061 17.10 -0.13 86.38
C GLU A 1061 17.05 1.11 87.28
N THR A 1062 15.99 1.23 88.10
CA THR A 1062 15.71 2.41 88.94
C THR A 1062 16.92 2.84 89.79
N GLU A 1063 17.71 1.88 90.26
CA GLU A 1063 18.92 2.13 91.06
C GLU A 1063 20.09 2.65 90.21
N GLN A 1064 20.25 2.13 88.99
CA GLN A 1064 21.22 2.67 88.03
C GLN A 1064 20.81 4.08 87.59
N GLN A 1065 19.50 4.36 87.40
CA GLN A 1065 19.01 5.71 87.11
C GLN A 1065 19.37 6.70 88.23
N ARG A 1066 19.14 6.34 89.51
CA ARG A 1066 19.57 7.15 90.68
C ARG A 1066 21.07 7.43 90.65
N ARG A 1067 21.90 6.41 90.44
CA ARG A 1067 23.36 6.59 90.32
C ARG A 1067 23.73 7.53 89.17
N LEU A 1068 23.09 7.40 88.01
CA LEU A 1068 23.32 8.31 86.87
C LEU A 1068 22.92 9.75 87.20
N PHE A 1069 21.78 9.96 87.88
CA PHE A 1069 21.38 11.28 88.37
C PHE A 1069 22.36 11.86 89.38
N GLN A 1070 22.87 11.07 90.33
CA GLN A 1070 23.94 11.51 91.25
C GLN A 1070 25.24 11.91 90.51
N VAL A 1071 25.62 11.16 89.47
CA VAL A 1071 26.79 11.49 88.62
C VAL A 1071 26.55 12.81 87.87
N VAL A 1072 25.42 12.96 87.19
CA VAL A 1072 25.08 14.21 86.48
C VAL A 1072 25.02 15.40 87.44
N PHE A 1073 24.47 15.23 88.64
CA PHE A 1073 24.44 16.28 89.65
C PHE A 1073 25.85 16.73 90.09
N ARG A 1074 26.79 15.79 90.28
CA ARG A 1074 28.19 16.12 90.57
C ARG A 1074 28.88 16.83 89.41
N GLU A 1075 28.66 16.39 88.18
CA GLU A 1075 29.21 17.03 86.98
C GLU A 1075 28.56 18.41 86.71
N PHE A 1076 27.28 18.60 87.04
CA PHE A 1076 26.60 19.90 86.98
C PHE A 1076 27.17 20.88 88.01
N LEU A 1077 27.44 20.43 89.25
CA LEU A 1077 28.11 21.24 90.27
C LEU A 1077 29.54 21.67 89.88
N SER A 1078 30.18 20.97 88.93
CA SER A 1078 31.51 21.30 88.40
C SER A 1078 31.50 22.13 87.10
N ILE A 1079 30.34 22.48 86.51
CA ILE A 1079 30.25 23.36 85.32
C ILE A 1079 30.99 24.68 85.56
N ASP A 1080 31.97 25.01 84.71
CA ASP A 1080 32.84 26.18 84.94
C ASP A 1080 32.07 27.50 85.07
N ASP A 1081 31.13 27.80 84.15
CA ASP A 1081 30.29 29.00 84.22
C ASP A 1081 29.36 28.95 85.45
N VAL A 1082 29.45 29.98 86.29
CA VAL A 1082 28.69 30.10 87.54
C VAL A 1082 27.19 30.29 87.28
N SER A 1083 26.81 30.93 86.17
CA SER A 1083 25.40 31.15 85.81
C SER A 1083 24.73 29.83 85.42
N ASP A 1084 25.28 29.13 84.42
CA ASP A 1084 24.82 27.80 83.99
C ASP A 1084 24.83 26.80 85.15
N ARG A 1085 25.90 26.79 85.97
CA ARG A 1085 26.01 25.90 87.13
C ARG A 1085 24.84 26.08 88.09
N VAL A 1086 24.41 27.31 88.38
CA VAL A 1086 23.28 27.58 89.27
C VAL A 1086 21.95 27.25 88.60
N GLU A 1087 21.73 27.71 87.36
CA GLU A 1087 20.49 27.48 86.62
C GLU A 1087 20.23 26.00 86.34
N GLN A 1088 21.19 25.28 85.76
CA GLN A 1088 21.01 23.90 85.35
C GLN A 1088 20.94 22.95 86.56
N THR A 1089 21.69 23.22 87.64
CA THR A 1089 21.62 22.42 88.87
C THR A 1089 20.29 22.63 89.60
N SER A 1090 19.81 23.87 89.72
CA SER A 1090 18.50 24.14 90.33
C SER A 1090 17.36 23.51 89.53
N ALA A 1091 17.36 23.68 88.20
CA ALA A 1091 16.38 23.05 87.31
C ALA A 1091 16.39 21.50 87.39
N LEU A 1092 17.57 20.88 87.49
CA LEU A 1092 17.73 19.44 87.68
C LEU A 1092 17.10 18.98 88.99
N LEU A 1093 17.44 19.63 90.10
CA LEU A 1093 16.94 19.26 91.43
C LEU A 1093 15.43 19.50 91.56
N ASP A 1094 14.91 20.63 91.08
CA ASP A 1094 13.48 20.94 91.13
C ASP A 1094 12.65 19.93 90.33
N ARG A 1095 13.03 19.66 89.08
CA ARG A 1095 12.27 18.81 88.15
C ARG A 1095 12.42 17.32 88.44
N PHE A 1096 13.57 16.88 88.95
CA PHE A 1096 13.89 15.46 89.18
C PHE A 1096 14.10 15.10 90.66
N SER A 1097 13.62 15.95 91.58
CA SER A 1097 13.66 15.77 93.04
C SER A 1097 13.37 14.36 93.55
N GLY A 1098 12.46 13.62 92.90
CA GLY A 1098 12.11 12.24 93.26
C GLY A 1098 13.25 11.21 93.11
N TRP A 1099 14.32 11.53 92.38
CA TRP A 1099 15.46 10.65 92.07
C TRP A 1099 16.67 10.84 92.99
N PHE A 1100 16.67 11.88 93.82
CA PHE A 1100 17.78 12.21 94.72
C PHE A 1100 17.43 11.86 96.18
N ASP A 1101 18.46 11.60 96.99
CA ASP A 1101 18.35 11.64 98.44
C ASP A 1101 18.53 13.09 98.93
N ILE A 1102 17.80 13.47 99.97
CA ILE A 1102 17.84 14.82 100.55
C ILE A 1102 19.17 15.05 101.23
N ASP A 1103 19.66 14.06 101.98
CA ASP A 1103 20.88 14.19 102.77
C ASP A 1103 22.12 14.25 101.86
N ASP A 1104 22.16 13.45 100.80
CA ASP A 1104 23.22 13.49 99.77
C ASP A 1104 23.27 14.85 99.05
N VAL A 1105 22.11 15.41 98.67
CA VAL A 1105 22.03 16.69 97.96
C VAL A 1105 22.47 17.83 98.86
N LEU A 1106 22.00 17.87 100.12
CA LEU A 1106 22.38 18.90 101.08
C LEU A 1106 23.87 18.85 101.46
N ALA A 1107 24.49 17.66 101.46
CA ALA A 1107 25.92 17.50 101.73
C ALA A 1107 26.84 17.90 100.55
N LEU A 1108 26.29 17.97 99.32
CA LEU A 1108 27.05 18.27 98.10
C LEU A 1108 26.83 19.71 97.57
N ILE A 1109 25.73 20.36 97.94
CA ILE A 1109 25.47 21.76 97.57
C ILE A 1109 26.48 22.68 98.28
N PRO A 1110 27.09 23.66 97.58
CA PRO A 1110 27.99 24.61 98.22
C PRO A 1110 27.29 25.53 99.24
N ASP A 1111 27.87 25.69 100.43
CA ASP A 1111 27.42 26.59 101.52
C ASP A 1111 27.12 28.05 101.10
N ARG A 1112 27.67 28.48 99.95
CA ARG A 1112 27.50 29.81 99.36
C ARG A 1112 26.20 30.00 98.56
N TRP A 1113 25.41 28.94 98.36
CA TRP A 1113 24.12 29.04 97.65
C TRP A 1113 23.01 29.43 98.62
N SER A 1114 22.13 30.36 98.21
CA SER A 1114 20.95 30.70 99.01
C SER A 1114 19.93 29.56 98.98
N VAL A 1115 19.14 29.44 100.05
CA VAL A 1115 18.08 28.43 100.14
C VAL A 1115 17.06 28.56 99.01
N ASP A 1116 16.86 29.77 98.48
CA ASP A 1116 15.96 30.05 97.35
C ASP A 1116 16.31 29.27 96.08
N ILE A 1117 17.61 29.00 95.83
CA ILE A 1117 18.10 28.23 94.67
C ILE A 1117 17.68 26.75 94.75
N VAL A 1118 17.42 26.25 95.96
CA VAL A 1118 17.12 24.83 96.25
C VAL A 1118 15.67 24.67 96.77
N ALA A 1119 14.89 25.74 96.78
CA ALA A 1119 13.59 25.77 97.43
C ALA A 1119 12.57 24.85 96.75
N GLY A 1120 12.59 24.75 95.41
CA GLY A 1120 11.69 23.85 94.67
C GLY A 1120 11.96 22.38 94.99
N PHE A 1121 13.22 21.96 94.99
CA PHE A 1121 13.67 20.64 95.44
C PHE A 1121 13.22 20.34 96.87
N LEU A 1122 13.50 21.23 97.83
CA LEU A 1122 13.12 21.02 99.23
C LEU A 1122 11.60 20.90 99.41
N ILE A 1123 10.82 21.74 98.72
CA ILE A 1123 9.35 21.66 98.71
C ILE A 1123 8.88 20.35 98.07
N GLY A 1124 9.49 19.91 96.97
CA GLY A 1124 9.18 18.65 96.28
C GLY A 1124 9.46 17.43 97.15
N ALA A 1125 10.65 17.38 97.76
CA ALA A 1125 11.09 16.30 98.63
C ALA A 1125 10.26 16.21 99.92
N LEU A 1126 9.94 17.35 100.56
CA LEU A 1126 9.04 17.39 101.72
C LEU A 1126 7.62 16.93 101.37
N ARG A 1127 7.08 17.33 100.20
CA ARG A 1127 5.78 16.82 99.72
C ARG A 1127 5.81 15.31 99.49
N LYS A 1128 6.89 14.79 98.90
CA LYS A 1128 7.10 13.34 98.68
C LYS A 1128 7.13 12.58 100.02
N LEU A 1129 7.89 13.05 101.01
CA LEU A 1129 7.91 12.44 102.36
C LEU A 1129 6.54 12.44 103.05
N VAL A 1130 5.77 13.52 102.92
CA VAL A 1130 4.40 13.60 103.45
C VAL A 1130 3.47 12.63 102.70
N GLN A 1131 3.61 12.51 101.38
CA GLN A 1131 2.86 11.54 100.58
C GLN A 1131 3.20 10.10 100.97
N GLU A 1132 4.49 9.74 101.05
CA GLU A 1132 4.96 8.41 101.44
C GLU A 1132 4.48 8.03 102.85
N LYS A 1133 4.50 8.98 103.80
CA LYS A 1133 3.90 8.80 105.13
C LYS A 1133 2.40 8.51 105.06
N ASN A 1134 1.65 9.26 104.25
CA ASN A 1134 0.21 9.08 104.11
C ASN A 1134 -0.13 7.76 103.39
N GLU A 1135 0.63 7.37 102.37
CA GLU A 1135 0.51 6.08 101.69
C GLU A 1135 0.86 4.91 102.62
N ALA A 1136 1.92 5.02 103.43
CA ALA A 1136 2.27 4.01 104.42
C ALA A 1136 1.18 3.87 105.49
N MET A 1137 0.57 4.99 105.92
CA MET A 1137 -0.58 4.99 106.83
C MET A 1137 -1.80 4.32 106.20
N MET A 1138 -2.10 4.60 104.93
CA MET A 1138 -3.22 4.00 104.19
C MET A 1138 -2.98 2.50 103.92
N LYS A 1139 -1.78 2.11 103.50
CA LYS A 1139 -1.38 0.69 103.33
C LYS A 1139 -1.50 -0.05 104.66
N ARG A 1140 -1.02 0.53 105.78
CA ARG A 1140 -1.18 -0.05 107.12
C ARG A 1140 -2.65 -0.21 107.52
N ALA A 1141 -3.51 0.76 107.21
CA ALA A 1141 -4.94 0.67 107.47
C ALA A 1141 -5.64 -0.42 106.63
N LEU A 1142 -5.32 -0.49 105.32
CA LEU A 1142 -5.85 -1.49 104.39
C LEU A 1142 -5.42 -2.90 104.77
N SER A 1143 -4.13 -3.14 105.03
CA SER A 1143 -3.64 -4.43 105.53
C SER A 1143 -4.24 -4.79 106.90
N GLY A 1144 -4.53 -3.79 107.74
CA GLY A 1144 -5.30 -3.99 108.98
C GLY A 1144 -6.72 -4.48 108.70
N THR A 1145 -7.39 -3.94 107.68
CA THR A 1145 -8.75 -4.33 107.28
C THR A 1145 -8.77 -5.71 106.61
N GLU A 1146 -7.79 -6.02 105.76
CA GLU A 1146 -7.64 -7.38 105.20
C GLU A 1146 -7.38 -8.40 106.30
N ASN A 1147 -6.48 -8.12 107.24
CA ASN A 1147 -6.24 -9.00 108.38
C ASN A 1147 -7.51 -9.21 109.23
N LEU A 1148 -8.33 -8.16 109.40
CA LEU A 1148 -9.64 -8.27 110.05
C LEU A 1148 -10.60 -9.17 109.27
N ARG A 1149 -10.65 -9.04 107.93
CA ARG A 1149 -11.50 -9.87 107.07
C ARG A 1149 -11.07 -11.32 107.08
N VAL A 1150 -9.76 -11.59 106.95
CA VAL A 1150 -9.20 -12.95 107.04
C VAL A 1150 -9.44 -13.57 108.41
N SER A 1151 -9.34 -12.78 109.48
CA SER A 1151 -9.68 -13.22 110.85
C SER A 1151 -11.17 -13.56 110.99
N TYR A 1152 -12.06 -12.75 110.40
CA TYR A 1152 -13.50 -13.03 110.36
C TYR A 1152 -13.82 -14.29 109.54
N ASP A 1153 -13.29 -14.40 108.32
CA ASP A 1153 -13.43 -15.57 107.44
C ASP A 1153 -12.91 -16.86 108.12
N LEU A 1154 -11.86 -16.75 108.95
CA LEU A 1154 -11.34 -17.85 109.76
C LEU A 1154 -12.30 -18.23 110.90
N VAL A 1155 -12.86 -17.26 111.62
CA VAL A 1155 -13.86 -17.52 112.69
C VAL A 1155 -15.12 -18.17 112.10
N VAL A 1156 -15.66 -17.66 110.99
CA VAL A 1156 -16.81 -18.26 110.30
C VAL A 1156 -16.50 -19.71 109.88
N LYS A 1157 -15.32 -19.98 109.32
CA LYS A 1157 -14.89 -21.35 108.95
C LYS A 1157 -14.63 -22.27 110.14
N ILE A 1158 -14.38 -21.73 111.33
CA ILE A 1158 -14.29 -22.50 112.58
C ILE A 1158 -15.70 -22.85 113.08
N GLU A 1159 -16.65 -21.90 113.03
CA GLU A 1159 -18.06 -22.16 113.33
C GLU A 1159 -18.68 -23.19 112.37
N GLU A 1160 -18.48 -23.03 111.05
CA GLU A 1160 -18.97 -23.96 110.01
C GLU A 1160 -18.46 -25.40 110.19
N LYS A 1161 -17.22 -25.57 110.69
CA LYS A 1161 -16.65 -26.90 110.93
C LYS A 1161 -17.19 -27.58 112.19
N GLY A 1162 -17.72 -26.80 113.13
CA GLY A 1162 -18.17 -27.27 114.44
C GLY A 1162 -17.04 -27.81 115.34
N PRO A 1163 -17.32 -28.03 116.63
CA PRO A 1163 -16.36 -28.66 117.54
C PRO A 1163 -16.19 -30.14 117.18
N ARG A 1164 -14.95 -30.56 116.85
CA ARG A 1164 -14.59 -31.97 116.78
C ARG A 1164 -14.23 -32.49 118.17
N ILE A 1165 -14.85 -33.59 118.57
CA ILE A 1165 -14.46 -34.38 119.74
C ILE A 1165 -13.44 -35.41 119.25
N GLU A 1166 -12.21 -35.36 119.77
CA GLU A 1166 -11.22 -36.41 119.53
C GLU A 1166 -11.43 -37.55 120.52
N GLU A 1167 -11.72 -38.76 120.02
CA GLU A 1167 -11.69 -39.98 120.82
C GLU A 1167 -10.23 -40.50 120.91
N ALA A 1168 -9.84 -40.92 122.11
CA ALA A 1168 -8.46 -41.29 122.41
C ALA A 1168 -8.03 -42.61 121.73
N PRO A 1169 -6.77 -42.73 121.26
CA PRO A 1169 -6.29 -43.93 120.56
C PRO A 1169 -6.15 -45.13 121.51
N SER A 1170 -6.53 -46.31 121.00
CA SER A 1170 -6.43 -47.60 121.68
C SER A 1170 -4.97 -48.00 121.95
N GLN A 1171 -4.71 -48.58 123.12
CA GLN A 1171 -3.39 -49.05 123.57
C GLN A 1171 -3.07 -50.48 123.10
N GLU A 1172 -1.81 -50.72 122.75
CA GLU A 1172 -1.00 -51.78 123.36
C GLU A 1172 0.06 -51.12 124.25
#